data_AF-A0A847DHV6-F1
#
_entry.id   AF-A0A847DHV6-F1
#
_cell.length_a   1.000
_cell.length_b   1.000
_cell.length_c   1.000
_cell.angle_alpha   90.00
_cell.angle_beta   90.00
_cell.angle_gamma   90.00
#
_symmetry.space_group_name_H-M   'P 1'
#
loop_
_entity.id
_entity.type
_entity.pdbx_description
1 polymer ?
#
loop_
_entity_poly.entity_id
_entity_poly.type
_entity_poly.pdbx_seq_one_letter_code
_entity_poly.pdbx_strand_id
1 'polypeptide(L)'
;MTIAIIYPPTCDTTGPYLSVPILTAWLRSHNKKVLPIDANIEAYNYLLKENTLSDMLNSIRKLYRALDEKPSLNHSDQMKYVQLYNAMAKLNWVPDNIEDAVSVMRDSTGGRFFNAEEYEKAVITIEAGLKIISALYHPLYLDFQNYRTPFSLLSPSQIKADAATDKNPFHSTYKRVADRIKENNVSLAGISIAFPGQIQPGFSLAGYLRSCFTDIHITVGGPAITQILLRHDHENQLKILGPFDTAIIYEGEEPFLDLANSLERGEKPAGIINGSIDKPMEKLPAPDFDGLPLDLYFSPEPVLPYDPSRGCYWGKCSFCHYGLSSEGTAKYRERNINDIVNHLKQLSNRWGCKNFYFSQDAFLPETAHRLGLAIKEKNLDIHWSTDMRPEASLTPEMCADLKAGGALSMALGIESASPRLLKLIRKGITTDTMITAVKSLASAGIAVEAMCFNNFPTETLKDALATIEFIRENKKFISLFIDGRFGLSHGSRVALNPSEYGISEIWQVSGDEIGTGLFYSIRGRERSIKEQTKIDNAIDSLSAYWWLHDYPWAGSLSTVHTILWYEKRGRDTFRKSAKKGHRTTFSTPMTKIKSRYDIKSMEYTALENEAEIWQTLVYEHRAVSPERYNNLAAKFPLIQPEKR
;
A
#
# COMPACT_ATOMS: atom_id res chain seq x y z
N MET A 1 -2.90 1.97 33.45
CA MET A 1 -1.85 2.26 32.45
C MET A 1 -2.41 3.05 31.27
N THR A 2 -1.60 3.88 30.58
CA THR A 2 -1.97 4.52 29.30
C THR A 2 -1.28 3.77 28.15
N ILE A 3 -2.05 3.45 27.10
CA ILE A 3 -1.59 2.69 25.93
C ILE A 3 -1.60 3.61 24.71
N ALA A 4 -0.49 3.68 23.97
CA ALA A 4 -0.47 4.30 22.64
C ALA A 4 -0.63 3.23 21.56
N ILE A 5 -1.42 3.51 20.53
CA ILE A 5 -1.50 2.68 19.32
C ILE A 5 -1.09 3.55 18.14
N ILE A 6 -0.01 3.17 17.48
CA ILE A 6 0.69 4.01 16.51
C ILE A 6 0.63 3.35 15.14
N TYR A 7 0.11 4.09 14.16
CA TYR A 7 0.21 3.74 12.75
C TYR A 7 1.43 4.44 12.13
N PRO A 8 2.51 3.73 11.78
CA PRO A 8 3.74 4.34 11.32
C PRO A 8 3.66 4.79 9.85
N PRO A 9 4.54 5.70 9.41
CA PRO A 9 4.56 6.19 8.03
C PRO A 9 4.75 5.15 6.93
N THR A 10 4.34 5.63 5.75
CA THR A 10 4.17 5.06 4.39
C THR A 10 2.95 4.19 4.20
N CYS A 11 1.78 4.83 4.26
CA CYS A 11 0.51 4.31 3.78
C CYS A 11 -0.32 5.43 3.12
N ASP A 12 -1.42 5.04 2.47
CA ASP A 12 -2.50 5.91 1.99
C ASP A 12 -2.80 7.08 2.96
N THR A 13 -2.80 8.30 2.42
CA THR A 13 -3.07 9.55 3.14
C THR A 13 -4.48 10.07 2.92
N THR A 14 -5.33 9.35 2.18
CA THR A 14 -6.69 9.76 1.82
C THR A 14 -7.75 9.23 2.80
N GLY A 15 -7.42 8.22 3.61
CA GLY A 15 -8.27 7.74 4.70
C GLY A 15 -7.50 6.99 5.79
N PRO A 16 -8.08 6.87 7.01
CA PRO A 16 -7.45 6.16 8.12
C PRO A 16 -7.37 4.66 7.87
N TYR A 17 -6.36 4.00 8.43
CA TYR A 17 -6.28 2.54 8.40
C TYR A 17 -7.02 1.90 9.58
N LEU A 18 -7.70 0.79 9.31
CA LEU A 18 -8.71 0.21 10.22
C LEU A 18 -8.16 -0.37 11.53
N SER A 19 -6.90 -0.80 11.57
CA SER A 19 -6.36 -1.50 12.76
C SER A 19 -6.32 -0.63 14.02
N VAL A 20 -5.93 0.65 13.90
CA VAL A 20 -5.86 1.55 15.05
C VAL A 20 -7.24 1.81 15.66
N PRO A 21 -8.28 2.16 14.88
CA PRO A 21 -9.64 2.29 15.39
C PRO A 21 -10.22 1.01 16.02
N ILE A 22 -9.98 -0.16 15.45
CA ILE A 22 -10.48 -1.44 16.00
C ILE A 22 -9.84 -1.74 17.36
N LEU A 23 -8.52 -1.67 17.45
CA LEU A 23 -7.81 -1.93 18.71
C LEU A 23 -8.16 -0.88 19.77
N THR A 24 -8.34 0.38 19.35
CA THR A 24 -8.78 1.47 20.24
C THR A 24 -10.15 1.18 20.83
N ALA A 25 -11.12 0.79 20.00
CA ALA A 25 -12.46 0.45 20.45
C ALA A 25 -12.46 -0.72 21.44
N TRP A 26 -11.69 -1.78 21.14
CA TRP A 26 -11.57 -2.95 22.00
C TRP A 26 -10.93 -2.64 23.35
N LEU A 27 -9.83 -1.90 23.37
CA LEU A 27 -9.15 -1.54 24.62
C LEU A 27 -10.00 -0.58 25.47
N ARG A 28 -10.68 0.39 24.86
CA ARG A 28 -11.59 1.31 25.56
C ARG A 28 -12.82 0.61 26.11
N SER A 29 -13.39 -0.38 25.41
CA SER A 29 -14.49 -1.19 25.93
C SER A 29 -14.10 -2.04 27.15
N HIS A 30 -12.80 -2.24 27.37
CA HIS A 30 -12.22 -2.89 28.55
C HIS A 30 -11.57 -1.89 29.53
N ASN A 31 -12.05 -0.64 29.53
CA ASN A 31 -11.66 0.43 30.45
C ASN A 31 -10.16 0.79 30.42
N LYS A 32 -9.46 0.55 29.30
CA LYS A 32 -8.09 1.05 29.11
C LYS A 32 -8.08 2.47 28.56
N LYS A 33 -7.11 3.27 29.01
CA LYS A 33 -6.84 4.60 28.44
C LYS A 33 -6.00 4.43 27.18
N VAL A 34 -6.51 4.92 26.05
CA VAL A 34 -5.89 4.74 24.73
C VAL A 34 -5.61 6.08 24.06
N LEU A 35 -4.38 6.27 23.61
CA LEU A 35 -3.90 7.35 22.76
C LEU A 35 -3.67 6.80 21.33
N PRO A 36 -4.63 6.93 20.42
CA PRO A 36 -4.39 6.61 19.02
C PRO A 36 -3.52 7.68 18.35
N ILE A 37 -2.57 7.25 17.54
CA ILE A 37 -1.62 8.10 16.82
C ILE A 37 -1.54 7.61 15.37
N ASP A 38 -1.91 8.47 14.42
CA ASP A 38 -1.62 8.23 13.01
C ASP A 38 -0.39 9.03 12.59
N ALA A 39 0.79 8.42 12.79
CA ALA A 39 2.05 9.06 12.45
C ALA A 39 2.23 9.16 10.92
N ASN A 40 1.52 8.35 10.14
CA ASN A 40 1.56 8.40 8.68
C ASN A 40 1.00 9.72 8.14
N ILE A 41 -0.24 10.06 8.48
CA ILE A 41 -0.86 11.28 7.97
C ILE A 41 -0.18 12.54 8.53
N GLU A 42 0.25 12.50 9.79
CA GLU A 42 1.00 13.58 10.43
C GLU A 42 2.36 13.82 9.74
N ALA A 43 3.06 12.75 9.32
CA ALA A 43 4.32 12.87 8.60
C ALA A 43 4.15 13.56 7.25
N TYR A 44 3.21 13.11 6.42
CA TYR A 44 3.02 13.70 5.09
C TYR A 44 2.51 15.14 5.15
N ASN A 45 1.69 15.47 6.15
CA ASN A 45 1.30 16.86 6.41
C ASN A 45 2.47 17.77 6.80
N TYR A 46 3.50 17.23 7.45
CA TYR A 46 4.70 18.00 7.79
C TYR A 46 5.64 18.13 6.59
N LEU A 47 5.84 17.03 5.87
CA LEU A 47 6.76 16.95 4.74
C LEU A 47 6.28 17.77 3.53
N LEU A 48 4.97 17.83 3.28
CA LEU A 48 4.35 18.54 2.16
C LEU A 48 3.92 19.97 2.56
N LYS A 49 4.80 20.70 3.25
CA LYS A 49 4.64 22.14 3.51
C LYS A 49 5.64 22.94 2.68
N GLU A 50 5.26 24.16 2.34
CA GLU A 50 6.10 25.08 1.56
C GLU A 50 7.49 25.23 2.19
N ASN A 51 7.53 25.57 3.49
CA ASN A 51 8.79 25.79 4.21
C ASN A 51 9.64 24.51 4.27
N THR A 52 9.03 23.36 4.57
CA THR A 52 9.74 22.08 4.65
C THR A 52 10.38 21.71 3.30
N LEU A 53 9.61 21.81 2.20
CA LEU A 53 10.14 21.52 0.86
C LEU A 53 11.20 22.54 0.42
N SER A 54 11.04 23.81 0.78
CA SER A 54 12.02 24.87 0.50
C SER A 54 13.36 24.60 1.17
N ASP A 55 13.36 24.19 2.43
CA ASP A 55 14.57 23.80 3.17
C ASP A 55 15.26 22.57 2.57
N MET A 56 14.46 21.57 2.18
CA MET A 56 14.96 20.38 1.48
C MET A 56 15.61 20.73 0.15
N LEU A 57 14.97 21.60 -0.64
CA LEU A 57 15.49 22.08 -1.91
C LEU A 57 16.78 22.89 -1.76
N ASN A 58 16.90 23.69 -0.71
CA ASN A 58 18.16 24.37 -0.38
C ASN A 58 19.29 23.39 -0.06
N SER A 59 18.97 22.27 0.59
CA SER A 59 19.91 21.18 0.86
C SER A 59 20.30 20.44 -0.43
N ILE A 60 19.32 20.14 -1.29
CA ILE A 60 19.54 19.55 -2.63
C ILE A 60 20.47 20.42 -3.47
N ARG A 61 20.29 21.75 -3.50
CA ARG A 61 21.16 22.68 -4.23
C ARG A 61 22.62 22.57 -3.78
N LYS A 62 22.86 22.45 -2.48
CA LYS A 62 24.22 22.30 -1.92
C LYS A 62 24.84 20.96 -2.34
N LEU A 63 24.08 19.87 -2.19
CA LEU A 63 24.52 18.52 -2.57
C LEU A 63 24.81 18.40 -4.06
N TYR A 64 23.94 18.97 -4.91
CA TYR A 64 24.14 18.98 -6.35
C TYR A 64 25.42 19.70 -6.73
N ARG A 65 25.67 20.92 -6.20
CA ARG A 65 26.90 21.66 -6.49
C ARG A 65 28.15 20.88 -6.11
N ALA A 66 28.14 20.24 -4.93
CA ALA A 66 29.25 19.42 -4.48
C ALA A 66 29.54 18.23 -5.43
N LEU A 67 28.52 17.62 -6.02
CA LEU A 67 28.69 16.57 -7.03
C LEU A 67 29.09 17.13 -8.41
N ASP A 68 28.46 18.22 -8.86
CA ASP A 68 28.79 18.87 -10.14
C ASP A 68 30.26 19.33 -10.17
N GLU A 69 30.80 19.75 -9.02
CA GLU A 69 32.19 20.19 -8.87
C GLU A 69 33.23 19.05 -8.92
N LYS A 70 32.83 17.79 -8.70
CA LYS A 70 33.74 16.64 -8.76
C LYS A 70 34.45 16.56 -10.12
N PRO A 71 35.70 16.05 -10.17
CA PRO A 71 36.38 15.78 -11.43
C PRO A 71 35.73 14.63 -12.19
N SER A 72 35.06 13.70 -11.50
CA SER A 72 34.34 12.58 -12.08
C SER A 72 33.30 12.00 -11.11
N LEU A 73 32.31 11.28 -11.64
CA LEU A 73 31.25 10.62 -10.86
C LEU A 73 31.35 9.09 -10.96
N ASN A 74 31.37 8.40 -9.82
CA ASN A 74 31.17 6.93 -9.76
C ASN A 74 29.68 6.57 -9.92
N HIS A 75 29.36 5.28 -10.06
CA HIS A 75 27.97 4.82 -10.29
C HIS A 75 26.95 5.34 -9.27
N SER A 76 27.29 5.28 -7.96
CA SER A 76 26.39 5.79 -6.91
C SER A 76 26.22 7.31 -6.98
N ASP A 77 27.31 8.04 -7.25
CA ASP A 77 27.29 9.48 -7.47
C ASP A 77 26.45 9.84 -8.71
N GLN A 78 26.52 9.06 -9.80
CA GLN A 78 25.73 9.27 -11.02
C GLN A 78 24.24 9.17 -10.72
N MET A 79 23.81 8.09 -10.05
CA MET A 79 22.42 7.88 -9.64
C MET A 79 21.91 9.05 -8.78
N LYS A 80 22.68 9.44 -7.76
CA LYS A 80 22.33 10.57 -6.89
C LYS A 80 22.27 11.89 -7.65
N TYR A 81 23.22 12.13 -8.55
CA TYR A 81 23.32 13.36 -9.33
C TYR A 81 22.10 13.58 -10.23
N VAL A 82 21.65 12.54 -10.94
CA VAL A 82 20.44 12.57 -11.78
C VAL A 82 19.20 12.90 -10.95
N GLN A 83 19.02 12.27 -9.79
CA GLN A 83 17.87 12.53 -8.91
C GLN A 83 17.86 13.98 -8.39
N LEU A 84 19.03 14.49 -7.96
CA LEU A 84 19.15 15.88 -7.50
C LEU A 84 18.90 16.87 -8.63
N TYR A 85 19.40 16.61 -9.85
CA TYR A 85 19.11 17.43 -11.03
C TYR A 85 17.61 17.49 -11.33
N ASN A 86 16.96 16.32 -11.36
CA ASN A 86 15.52 16.22 -11.62
C ASN A 86 14.67 16.89 -10.54
N ALA A 87 15.10 16.88 -9.28
CA ALA A 87 14.43 17.62 -8.19
C ALA A 87 14.63 19.14 -8.32
N MET A 88 15.85 19.58 -8.65
CA MET A 88 16.13 21.00 -8.85
C MET A 88 15.37 21.62 -10.03
N ALA A 89 15.11 20.86 -11.09
CA ALA A 89 14.30 21.36 -12.21
C ALA A 89 12.88 21.80 -11.77
N LYS A 90 12.42 21.39 -10.57
CA LYS A 90 11.12 21.69 -9.96
C LYS A 90 11.15 22.81 -8.90
N LEU A 91 12.32 23.43 -8.72
CA LEU A 91 12.63 24.36 -7.61
C LEU A 91 11.65 25.52 -7.39
N ASN A 92 11.08 26.05 -8.46
CA ASN A 92 10.39 27.35 -8.43
C ASN A 92 8.87 27.24 -8.46
N TRP A 93 8.30 26.03 -8.43
CA TRP A 93 6.84 25.89 -8.54
C TRP A 93 6.26 24.89 -7.55
N VAL A 94 6.98 23.85 -7.13
CA VAL A 94 6.41 22.87 -6.19
C VAL A 94 6.16 23.48 -4.80
N PRO A 95 7.14 24.12 -4.12
CA PRO A 95 6.89 24.70 -2.80
C PRO A 95 5.76 25.73 -2.82
N ASP A 96 5.78 26.65 -3.79
CA ASP A 96 4.80 27.73 -3.93
C ASP A 96 3.35 27.23 -4.18
N ASN A 97 3.18 25.99 -4.65
CA ASN A 97 1.88 25.42 -5.00
C ASN A 97 1.49 24.20 -4.13
N ILE A 98 2.36 23.69 -3.24
CA ILE A 98 2.10 22.43 -2.53
C ILE A 98 0.92 22.55 -1.57
N GLU A 99 0.80 23.67 -0.86
CA GLU A 99 -0.28 23.87 0.10
C GLU A 99 -1.63 24.06 -0.61
N ASP A 100 -1.64 24.75 -1.75
CA ASP A 100 -2.84 24.85 -2.59
C ASP A 100 -3.24 23.46 -3.14
N ALA A 101 -2.28 22.67 -3.62
CA ALA A 101 -2.54 21.31 -4.08
C ALA A 101 -3.13 20.41 -2.98
N VAL A 102 -2.60 20.46 -1.76
CA VAL A 102 -3.18 19.76 -0.61
C VAL A 102 -4.59 20.30 -0.29
N SER A 103 -4.81 21.61 -0.43
CA SER A 103 -6.14 22.21 -0.24
C SER A 103 -7.18 21.75 -1.26
N VAL A 104 -6.78 21.48 -2.52
CA VAL A 104 -7.65 20.87 -3.54
C VAL A 104 -8.12 19.49 -3.09
N MET A 105 -7.22 18.68 -2.52
CA MET A 105 -7.56 17.35 -2.02
C MET A 105 -8.54 17.40 -0.84
N ARG A 106 -8.62 18.53 -0.13
CA ARG A 106 -9.47 18.74 1.04
C ARG A 106 -10.67 19.66 0.78
N ASP A 107 -10.94 20.00 -0.48
CA ASP A 107 -12.02 20.92 -0.81
C ASP A 107 -13.40 20.30 -0.56
N SER A 108 -13.93 20.54 0.64
CA SER A 108 -15.23 20.04 1.09
C SER A 108 -16.42 20.61 0.31
N THR A 109 -16.23 21.68 -0.48
CA THR A 109 -17.28 22.16 -1.40
C THR A 109 -17.42 21.24 -2.62
N GLY A 110 -16.38 20.45 -2.92
CA GLY A 110 -16.28 19.58 -4.08
C GLY A 110 -16.06 20.32 -5.40
N GLY A 111 -15.93 21.65 -5.39
CA GLY A 111 -15.77 22.46 -6.60
C GLY A 111 -14.47 22.16 -7.33
N ARG A 112 -13.35 22.16 -6.60
CA ARG A 112 -11.99 21.92 -7.08
C ARG A 112 -11.66 20.43 -7.09
N PHE A 113 -12.03 19.70 -6.02
CA PHE A 113 -11.76 18.27 -5.91
C PHE A 113 -12.36 17.45 -7.07
N PHE A 114 -13.59 17.76 -7.49
CA PHE A 114 -14.25 17.08 -8.62
C PHE A 114 -14.01 17.78 -9.96
N ASN A 115 -13.13 18.78 -10.03
CA ASN A 115 -12.66 19.37 -11.28
C ASN A 115 -11.41 18.61 -11.75
N ALA A 116 -11.52 17.88 -12.85
CA ALA A 116 -10.44 17.00 -13.33
C ALA A 116 -9.13 17.74 -13.59
N GLU A 117 -9.18 18.98 -14.08
CA GLU A 117 -7.98 19.77 -14.37
C GLU A 117 -7.29 20.26 -13.08
N GLU A 118 -8.04 20.79 -12.12
CA GLU A 118 -7.48 21.21 -10.84
C GLU A 118 -6.96 20.03 -10.02
N TYR A 119 -7.71 18.92 -10.04
CA TYR A 119 -7.32 17.67 -9.40
C TYR A 119 -6.00 17.13 -9.97
N GLU A 120 -5.87 17.05 -11.30
CA GLU A 120 -4.65 16.55 -11.96
C GLU A 120 -3.44 17.43 -11.63
N LYS A 121 -3.60 18.76 -11.64
CA LYS A 121 -2.55 19.70 -11.22
C LYS A 121 -2.12 19.45 -9.77
N ALA A 122 -3.07 19.24 -8.88
CA ALA A 122 -2.79 18.99 -7.48
C ALA A 122 -2.06 17.65 -7.26
N VAL A 123 -2.48 16.58 -7.94
CA VAL A 123 -1.79 15.27 -7.95
C VAL A 123 -0.34 15.43 -8.41
N ILE A 124 -0.11 16.04 -9.57
CA ILE A 124 1.23 16.25 -10.13
C ILE A 124 2.12 17.05 -9.16
N THR A 125 1.56 18.06 -8.49
CA THR A 125 2.29 18.88 -7.51
C THR A 125 2.71 18.07 -6.29
N ILE A 126 1.79 17.26 -5.74
CA ILE A 126 2.07 16.43 -4.55
C ILE A 126 3.12 15.36 -4.87
N GLU A 127 2.97 14.65 -5.99
CA GLU A 127 3.96 13.64 -6.42
C GLU A 127 5.33 14.26 -6.71
N ALA A 128 5.36 15.47 -7.27
CA ALA A 128 6.59 16.22 -7.43
C ALA A 128 7.26 16.55 -6.08
N GLY A 129 6.48 16.86 -5.05
CA GLY A 129 6.95 17.02 -3.66
C GLY A 129 7.58 15.73 -3.11
N LEU A 130 6.95 14.58 -3.31
CA LEU A 130 7.50 13.28 -2.91
C LEU A 130 8.82 12.95 -3.63
N LYS A 131 8.93 13.32 -4.90
CA LYS A 131 10.19 13.19 -5.69
C LYS A 131 11.30 14.09 -5.14
N ILE A 132 10.99 15.29 -4.65
CA ILE A 132 11.97 16.16 -3.97
C ILE A 132 12.49 15.48 -2.69
N ILE A 133 11.59 14.92 -1.88
CA ILE A 133 11.95 14.21 -0.65
C ILE A 133 12.85 13.01 -0.99
N SER A 134 12.43 12.16 -1.95
CA SER A 134 13.21 11.00 -2.40
C SER A 134 14.61 11.40 -2.90
N ALA A 135 14.74 12.50 -3.64
CA ALA A 135 16.03 12.95 -4.15
C ALA A 135 16.99 13.39 -3.03
N LEU A 136 16.50 14.06 -1.98
CA LEU A 136 17.33 14.46 -0.84
C LEU A 136 17.85 13.24 -0.08
N TYR A 137 17.00 12.25 0.15
CA TYR A 137 17.30 11.03 0.91
C TYR A 137 17.78 9.86 0.03
N HIS A 138 18.17 10.11 -1.23
CA HIS A 138 18.65 9.09 -2.16
C HIS A 138 19.74 8.22 -1.49
N PRO A 139 19.66 6.87 -1.56
CA PRO A 139 18.86 6.06 -2.49
C PRO A 139 17.43 5.73 -2.07
N LEU A 140 16.86 6.41 -1.06
CA LEU A 140 15.46 6.23 -0.69
C LEU A 140 14.53 6.62 -1.84
N TYR A 141 13.65 5.69 -2.22
CA TYR A 141 12.44 5.98 -2.97
C TYR A 141 11.26 6.01 -2.00
N LEU A 142 10.55 7.13 -1.98
CA LEU A 142 9.42 7.38 -1.12
C LEU A 142 8.18 7.78 -1.93
N ASP A 143 7.10 7.05 -1.71
CA ASP A 143 5.74 7.46 -2.07
C ASP A 143 4.76 7.07 -0.94
N PHE A 144 3.45 7.25 -1.14
CA PHE A 144 2.47 6.93 -0.11
C PHE A 144 2.39 5.44 0.27
N GLN A 145 2.89 4.52 -0.55
CA GLN A 145 2.88 3.08 -0.30
C GLN A 145 4.26 2.47 -0.06
N ASN A 146 5.32 3.16 -0.48
CA ASN A 146 6.66 2.62 -0.59
C ASN A 146 7.65 3.44 0.23
N TYR A 147 8.38 2.73 1.09
CA TYR A 147 9.64 3.16 1.67
C TYR A 147 10.69 2.15 1.22
N ARG A 148 11.48 2.47 0.19
CA ARG A 148 12.42 1.50 -0.39
C ARG A 148 13.83 2.06 -0.47
N THR A 149 14.77 1.34 0.12
CA THR A 149 16.19 1.50 -0.18
C THR A 149 16.75 0.16 -0.69
N PRO A 150 17.83 0.17 -1.48
CA PRO A 150 18.60 -1.02 -1.87
C PRO A 150 18.78 -2.10 -0.80
N PHE A 151 19.03 -1.68 0.44
CA PHE A 151 19.40 -2.57 1.54
C PHE A 151 18.44 -2.50 2.72
N SER A 152 17.34 -1.75 2.61
CA SER A 152 16.34 -1.66 3.67
C SER A 152 15.80 -3.06 3.96
N LEU A 153 15.62 -3.38 5.23
CA LEU A 153 15.03 -4.65 5.69
C LEU A 153 15.85 -5.93 5.42
N LEU A 154 17.17 -5.82 5.23
CA LEU A 154 18.02 -7.01 5.13
C LEU A 154 18.35 -7.64 6.48
N SER A 155 18.70 -6.83 7.47
CA SER A 155 19.03 -7.30 8.83
C SER A 155 18.70 -6.23 9.87
N PRO A 156 18.54 -6.59 11.15
CA PRO A 156 18.31 -5.62 12.22
C PRO A 156 19.37 -4.50 12.28
N SER A 157 20.64 -4.82 11.99
CA SER A 157 21.71 -3.83 11.92
C SER A 157 21.54 -2.83 10.77
N GLN A 158 21.11 -3.31 9.60
CA GLN A 158 20.91 -2.45 8.43
C GLN A 158 19.67 -1.56 8.62
N ILE A 159 18.60 -2.10 9.21
CA ILE A 159 17.43 -1.34 9.63
C ILE A 159 17.85 -0.17 10.52
N LYS A 160 18.66 -0.44 11.54
CA LYS A 160 19.17 0.58 12.47
C LYS A 160 20.03 1.63 11.74
N ALA A 161 20.88 1.20 10.80
CA ALA A 161 21.73 2.10 10.03
C ALA A 161 20.92 3.04 9.10
N ASP A 162 19.77 2.58 8.61
CA ASP A 162 18.89 3.38 7.74
C ASP A 162 17.85 4.21 8.53
N ALA A 163 17.77 4.03 9.84
CA ALA A 163 17.00 4.90 10.74
C ALA A 163 17.69 6.25 11.04
N ALA A 164 18.91 6.47 10.53
CA ALA A 164 19.67 7.70 10.73
C ALA A 164 18.95 8.94 10.15
N THR A 165 19.18 10.09 10.78
CA THR A 165 18.49 11.37 10.46
C THR A 165 18.73 11.85 9.04
N ASP A 166 19.88 11.53 8.46
CA ASP A 166 20.27 11.89 7.08
C ASP A 166 19.74 10.91 6.03
N LYS A 167 19.12 9.80 6.46
CA LYS A 167 18.55 8.76 5.59
C LYS A 167 17.04 8.60 5.72
N ASN A 168 16.45 9.13 6.80
CA ASN A 168 15.05 8.97 7.11
C ASN A 168 14.31 10.33 7.22
N PRO A 169 13.36 10.63 6.31
CA PRO A 169 12.61 11.89 6.34
C PRO A 169 11.66 12.04 7.54
N PHE A 170 11.37 10.97 8.28
CA PHE A 170 10.34 10.96 9.31
C PHE A 170 10.84 11.28 10.73
N HIS A 171 12.12 11.66 10.88
CA HIS A 171 12.70 11.90 12.21
C HIS A 171 11.95 12.98 13.02
N SER A 172 11.51 14.06 12.36
CA SER A 172 10.71 15.12 13.00
C SER A 172 9.37 14.58 13.52
N THR A 173 8.71 13.72 12.75
CA THR A 173 7.48 13.03 13.15
C THR A 173 7.74 12.13 14.35
N TYR A 174 8.83 11.37 14.36
CA TYR A 174 9.17 10.48 15.48
C TYR A 174 9.38 11.26 16.77
N LYS A 175 10.04 12.43 16.69
CA LYS A 175 10.15 13.35 17.82
C LYS A 175 8.77 13.76 18.36
N ARG A 176 7.85 14.17 17.48
CA ARG A 176 6.48 14.54 17.88
C ARG A 176 5.71 13.38 18.52
N VAL A 177 5.89 12.16 18.02
CA VAL A 177 5.30 10.95 18.62
C VAL A 177 5.88 10.72 20.02
N ALA A 178 7.19 10.87 20.20
CA ALA A 178 7.84 10.76 21.50
C ALA A 178 7.34 11.83 22.48
N ASP A 179 7.18 13.08 22.04
CA ASP A 179 6.64 14.16 22.86
C ASP A 179 5.23 13.80 23.36
N ARG A 180 4.34 13.31 22.47
CA ARG A 180 2.99 12.85 22.85
C ARG A 180 3.01 11.67 23.82
N ILE A 181 3.92 10.71 23.64
CA ILE A 181 4.13 9.58 24.55
C ILE A 181 4.49 10.07 25.95
N LYS A 182 5.40 11.04 26.05
CA LYS A 182 5.82 11.66 27.30
C LYS A 182 4.68 12.43 27.97
N GLU A 183 4.01 13.32 27.22
CA GLU A 183 2.91 14.15 27.71
C GLU A 183 1.75 13.33 28.29
N ASN A 184 1.49 12.16 27.72
CA ASN A 184 0.38 11.28 28.12
C ASN A 184 0.79 10.17 29.08
N ASN A 185 2.06 10.16 29.54
CA ASN A 185 2.61 9.13 30.43
C ASN A 185 2.34 7.70 29.92
N VAL A 186 2.60 7.47 28.63
CA VAL A 186 2.38 6.18 27.99
C VAL A 186 3.39 5.16 28.53
N SER A 187 2.90 4.00 28.97
CA SER A 187 3.75 2.91 29.47
C SER A 187 3.81 1.71 28.51
N LEU A 188 2.85 1.61 27.58
CA LEU A 188 2.78 0.59 26.54
C LEU A 188 2.51 1.25 25.18
N ALA A 189 3.40 1.07 24.22
CA ALA A 189 3.21 1.51 22.83
C ALA A 189 3.08 0.30 21.90
N GLY A 190 1.96 0.21 21.19
CA GLY A 190 1.76 -0.76 20.10
C GLY A 190 1.97 -0.10 18.74
N ILE A 191 2.86 -0.64 17.91
CA ILE A 191 3.05 -0.17 16.52
C ILE A 191 2.37 -1.17 15.57
N SER A 192 1.37 -0.69 14.82
CA SER A 192 0.61 -1.51 13.87
C SER A 192 1.20 -1.37 12.46
N ILE A 193 1.95 -2.38 12.03
CA ILE A 193 2.60 -2.43 10.71
C ILE A 193 1.75 -3.30 9.79
N ALA A 194 0.96 -2.64 8.94
CA ALA A 194 0.02 -3.30 8.06
C ALA A 194 0.65 -3.74 6.73
N PHE A 195 1.50 -2.88 6.16
CA PHE A 195 2.06 -3.06 4.84
C PHE A 195 3.58 -3.23 4.87
N PRO A 196 4.18 -3.94 3.89
CA PRO A 196 5.63 -4.09 3.81
C PRO A 196 6.40 -2.77 3.81
N GLY A 197 5.89 -1.73 3.14
CA GLY A 197 6.52 -0.40 3.12
C GLY A 197 6.68 0.21 4.51
N GLN A 198 5.81 -0.14 5.47
CA GLN A 198 5.84 0.41 6.82
C GLN A 198 6.82 -0.30 7.77
N ILE A 199 7.42 -1.43 7.37
CA ILE A 199 8.30 -2.19 8.26
C ILE A 199 9.51 -1.33 8.67
N GLN A 200 10.21 -0.74 7.69
CA GLN A 200 11.41 0.04 7.97
C GLN A 200 11.10 1.31 8.78
N PRO A 201 10.08 2.12 8.44
CA PRO A 201 9.62 3.21 9.29
C PRO A 201 9.18 2.79 10.69
N GLY A 202 8.48 1.66 10.83
CA GLY A 202 8.01 1.14 12.11
C GLY A 202 9.15 0.73 13.04
N PHE A 203 10.16 0.01 12.53
CA PHE A 203 11.37 -0.30 13.28
C PHE A 203 12.18 0.95 13.63
N SER A 204 12.29 1.91 12.69
CA SER A 204 13.00 3.18 12.92
C SER A 204 12.34 3.99 14.04
N LEU A 205 11.00 4.07 14.03
CA LEU A 205 10.22 4.70 15.09
C LEU A 205 10.45 4.01 16.44
N ALA A 206 10.36 2.68 16.50
CA ALA A 206 10.61 1.93 17.73
C ALA A 206 12.03 2.14 18.28
N GLY A 207 13.04 2.13 17.41
CA GLY A 207 14.42 2.45 17.77
C GLY A 207 14.58 3.86 18.32
N TYR A 208 13.89 4.84 17.72
CA TYR A 208 13.86 6.22 18.22
C TYR A 208 13.21 6.29 19.61
N LEU A 209 12.04 5.66 19.81
CA LEU A 209 11.37 5.63 21.11
C LEU A 209 12.24 4.96 22.19
N ARG A 210 12.94 3.87 21.87
CA ARG A 210 13.91 3.21 22.76
C ARG A 210 15.06 4.12 23.16
N SER A 211 15.48 5.04 22.28
CA SER A 211 16.52 6.03 22.61
C SER A 211 16.02 7.14 23.56
N CYS A 212 14.70 7.38 23.58
CA CYS A 212 14.06 8.40 24.40
C CYS A 212 13.58 7.88 25.76
N PHE A 213 13.22 6.58 25.85
CA PHE A 213 12.55 6.00 27.00
C PHE A 213 13.14 4.63 27.38
N THR A 214 13.51 4.46 28.65
CA THR A 214 14.01 3.18 29.19
C THR A 214 12.87 2.27 29.66
N ASP A 215 11.79 2.84 30.17
CA ASP A 215 10.77 2.10 30.95
C ASP A 215 9.49 1.79 30.17
N ILE A 216 9.39 2.23 28.92
CA ILE A 216 8.24 1.94 28.06
C ILE A 216 8.33 0.50 27.51
N HIS A 217 7.21 -0.20 27.47
CA HIS A 217 7.08 -1.45 26.71
C HIS A 217 6.64 -1.13 25.27
N ILE A 218 7.36 -1.62 24.27
CA ILE A 218 7.07 -1.42 22.86
C ILE A 218 6.74 -2.77 22.21
N THR A 219 5.49 -2.93 21.80
CA THR A 219 5.02 -4.10 21.07
C THR A 219 4.76 -3.75 19.61
N VAL A 220 4.87 -4.75 18.73
CA VAL A 220 4.57 -4.61 17.30
C VAL A 220 3.53 -5.63 16.88
N GLY A 221 2.69 -5.29 15.90
CA GLY A 221 1.77 -6.25 15.30
C GLY A 221 1.35 -5.83 13.89
N GLY A 222 0.34 -6.51 13.37
CA GLY A 222 -0.25 -6.24 12.06
C GLY A 222 0.08 -7.31 11.01
N PRO A 223 -0.64 -7.31 9.88
CA PRO A 223 -0.51 -8.32 8.83
C PRO A 223 0.92 -8.51 8.31
N ALA A 224 1.65 -7.43 8.01
CA ALA A 224 3.02 -7.55 7.49
C ALA A 224 3.96 -8.22 8.50
N ILE A 225 3.82 -7.91 9.79
CA ILE A 225 4.65 -8.50 10.85
C ILE A 225 4.29 -9.96 11.09
N THR A 226 2.99 -10.28 11.08
CA THR A 226 2.51 -11.67 11.14
C THR A 226 3.14 -12.49 10.01
N GLN A 227 3.10 -12.00 8.77
CA GLN A 227 3.65 -12.70 7.61
C GLN A 227 5.16 -12.90 7.68
N ILE A 228 5.90 -11.91 8.19
CA ILE A 228 7.34 -12.04 8.36
C ILE A 228 7.69 -13.06 9.42
N LEU A 229 6.99 -13.07 10.56
CA LEU A 229 7.36 -13.91 11.69
C LEU A 229 6.92 -15.36 11.53
N LEU A 230 5.79 -15.64 10.87
CA LEU A 230 5.27 -17.00 10.70
C LEU A 230 6.17 -17.93 9.88
N ARG A 231 7.04 -17.38 9.04
CA ARG A 231 7.98 -18.15 8.21
C ARG A 231 9.31 -18.49 8.92
N HIS A 232 9.51 -18.02 10.15
CA HIS A 232 10.75 -18.21 10.91
C HIS A 232 10.52 -19.09 12.14
N ASP A 233 11.54 -19.83 12.53
CA ASP A 233 11.56 -20.52 13.83
C ASP A 233 11.57 -19.53 14.99
N HIS A 234 11.32 -20.02 16.21
CA HIS A 234 11.20 -19.17 17.38
C HIS A 234 12.48 -18.38 17.70
N GLU A 235 13.66 -18.94 17.47
CA GLU A 235 14.93 -18.26 17.75
C GLU A 235 15.11 -17.06 16.80
N ASN A 236 14.83 -17.26 15.52
CA ASN A 236 14.91 -16.22 14.50
C ASN A 236 13.81 -15.18 14.64
N GLN A 237 12.60 -15.57 15.06
CA GLN A 237 11.54 -14.62 15.43
C GLN A 237 12.02 -13.63 16.48
N LEU A 238 12.66 -14.10 17.56
CA LEU A 238 13.17 -13.24 18.62
C LEU A 238 14.31 -12.33 18.14
N LYS A 239 15.16 -12.78 17.21
CA LYS A 239 16.20 -11.93 16.60
C LYS A 239 15.60 -10.82 15.75
N ILE A 240 14.54 -11.12 14.99
CA ILE A 240 13.87 -10.17 14.10
C ILE A 240 13.11 -9.09 14.87
N LEU A 241 12.71 -9.33 16.14
CA LEU A 241 12.05 -8.32 16.97
C LEU A 241 12.86 -7.02 17.08
N GLY A 242 14.19 -7.07 17.00
CA GLY A 242 15.02 -5.86 16.99
C GLY A 242 14.70 -4.91 18.16
N PRO A 243 14.18 -3.69 17.92
CA PRO A 243 13.88 -2.72 18.97
C PRO A 243 12.61 -3.00 19.78
N PHE A 244 11.82 -4.01 19.42
CA PHE A 244 10.56 -4.37 20.08
C PHE A 244 10.77 -5.36 21.22
N ASP A 245 9.98 -5.23 22.30
CA ASP A 245 10.01 -6.21 23.41
C ASP A 245 9.17 -7.44 23.09
N THR A 246 8.05 -7.22 22.39
CA THR A 246 7.10 -8.27 22.02
C THR A 246 6.54 -8.04 20.63
N ALA A 247 6.11 -9.12 19.97
CA ALA A 247 5.24 -9.06 18.80
C ALA A 247 3.93 -9.80 19.05
N ILE A 248 2.84 -9.22 18.57
CA ILE A 248 1.52 -9.86 18.50
C ILE A 248 1.28 -10.25 17.04
N ILE A 249 1.16 -11.56 16.78
CA ILE A 249 0.87 -12.10 15.46
C ILE A 249 -0.57 -12.63 15.40
N TYR A 250 -1.15 -12.65 14.19
CA TYR A 250 -2.59 -12.83 13.96
C TYR A 250 -3.42 -11.65 14.49
N GLU A 251 -4.59 -11.92 15.08
CA GLU A 251 -5.53 -10.88 15.51
C GLU A 251 -5.16 -10.31 16.88
N GLY A 252 -5.20 -8.98 17.00
CA GLY A 252 -4.52 -8.27 18.09
C GLY A 252 -5.40 -7.94 19.29
N GLU A 253 -6.72 -7.98 19.18
CA GLU A 253 -7.65 -7.42 20.17
C GLU A 253 -7.42 -7.98 21.58
N GLU A 254 -7.65 -9.28 21.75
CA GLU A 254 -7.46 -9.95 23.03
C GLU A 254 -5.99 -10.02 23.49
N PRO A 255 -5.02 -10.50 22.68
CA PRO A 255 -3.64 -10.59 23.14
C PRO A 255 -3.03 -9.24 23.51
N PHE A 256 -3.48 -8.13 22.91
CA PHE A 256 -3.00 -6.81 23.29
C PHE A 256 -3.57 -6.36 24.64
N LEU A 257 -4.85 -6.67 24.90
CA LEU A 257 -5.46 -6.47 26.22
C LEU A 257 -4.77 -7.34 27.29
N ASP A 258 -4.49 -8.60 26.99
CA ASP A 258 -3.82 -9.53 27.90
C ASP A 258 -2.38 -9.11 28.19
N LEU A 259 -1.64 -8.66 27.16
CA LEU A 259 -0.33 -8.04 27.34
C LEU A 259 -0.43 -6.83 28.27
N ALA A 260 -1.39 -5.94 28.03
CA ALA A 260 -1.58 -4.76 28.86
C ALA A 260 -1.87 -5.11 30.33
N ASN A 261 -2.74 -6.10 30.57
CA ASN A 261 -3.07 -6.58 31.90
C ASN A 261 -1.87 -7.24 32.59
N SER A 262 -1.05 -7.98 31.84
CA SER A 262 0.14 -8.66 32.37
C SER A 262 1.20 -7.65 32.82
N LEU A 263 1.42 -6.61 32.02
CA LEU A 263 2.34 -5.53 32.39
C LEU A 263 1.85 -4.75 33.63
N GLU A 264 0.55 -4.52 33.78
CA GLU A 264 -0.01 -3.90 35.00
C GLU A 264 0.19 -4.76 36.25
N ARG A 265 0.28 -6.09 36.10
CA ARG A 265 0.62 -7.03 37.19
C ARG A 265 2.11 -7.19 37.42
N GLY A 266 2.97 -6.56 36.61
CA GLY A 266 4.43 -6.72 36.67
C GLY A 266 4.93 -8.06 36.12
N GLU A 267 4.13 -8.74 35.30
CA GLU A 267 4.50 -10.01 34.69
C GLU A 267 5.37 -9.79 33.44
N LYS A 268 6.32 -10.70 33.20
CA LYS A 268 7.15 -10.67 32.00
C LYS A 268 6.43 -11.41 30.86
N PRO A 269 6.04 -10.72 29.77
CA PRO A 269 5.39 -11.38 28.64
C PRO A 269 6.37 -12.23 27.83
N ALA A 270 5.83 -13.18 27.07
CA ALA A 270 6.59 -13.88 26.03
C ALA A 270 6.92 -12.90 24.88
N GLY A 271 8.08 -13.08 24.23
CA GLY A 271 8.48 -12.23 23.12
C GLY A 271 7.55 -12.32 21.90
N ILE A 272 6.93 -13.48 21.67
CA ILE A 272 5.95 -13.69 20.60
C ILE A 272 4.62 -14.12 21.23
N ILE A 273 3.55 -13.39 20.90
CA ILE A 273 2.21 -13.59 21.42
C ILE A 273 1.28 -13.89 20.25
N ASN A 274 0.58 -15.02 20.31
CA ASN A 274 -0.31 -15.47 19.25
C ASN A 274 -1.76 -15.04 19.53
N GLY A 275 -2.35 -14.30 18.60
CA GLY A 275 -3.79 -14.06 18.55
C GLY A 275 -4.57 -15.26 17.99
N SER A 276 -5.88 -15.26 18.24
CA SER A 276 -6.79 -16.26 17.67
C SER A 276 -7.14 -15.91 16.22
N ILE A 277 -7.30 -16.93 15.37
CA ILE A 277 -7.65 -16.74 13.94
C ILE A 277 -9.12 -17.02 13.62
N ASP A 278 -9.92 -17.42 14.61
CA ASP A 278 -11.28 -17.94 14.41
C ASP A 278 -12.27 -17.52 15.51
N LYS A 279 -11.94 -16.45 16.25
CA LYS A 279 -12.83 -15.94 17.29
C LYS A 279 -14.08 -15.29 16.70
N PRO A 280 -15.28 -15.60 17.24
CA PRO A 280 -16.52 -14.99 16.78
C PRO A 280 -16.47 -13.45 16.84
N MET A 281 -17.04 -12.77 15.83
CA MET A 281 -16.94 -11.31 15.67
C MET A 281 -18.05 -10.52 16.40
N GLU A 282 -19.03 -11.18 17.00
CA GLU A 282 -20.22 -10.56 17.61
C GLU A 282 -19.88 -9.69 18.83
N LYS A 283 -18.75 -9.96 19.50
CA LYS A 283 -18.30 -9.18 20.66
C LYS A 283 -17.44 -7.98 20.29
N LEU A 284 -17.05 -7.84 19.03
CA LEU A 284 -16.15 -6.76 18.61
C LEU A 284 -16.96 -5.47 18.42
N PRO A 285 -16.62 -4.38 19.14
CA PRO A 285 -17.33 -3.10 19.01
C PRO A 285 -17.15 -2.47 17.62
N ALA A 286 -17.94 -1.43 17.33
CA ALA A 286 -17.68 -0.55 16.19
C ALA A 286 -16.27 0.08 16.32
N PRO A 287 -15.52 0.26 15.22
CA PRO A 287 -14.24 0.94 15.26
C PRO A 287 -14.34 2.35 15.87
N ASP A 288 -13.34 2.73 16.67
CA ASP A 288 -13.34 4.00 17.39
C ASP A 288 -12.27 4.94 16.82
N PHE A 289 -12.72 5.97 16.10
CA PHE A 289 -11.85 6.97 15.47
C PHE A 289 -11.54 8.17 16.40
N ASP A 290 -12.03 8.18 17.64
CA ASP A 290 -11.80 9.31 18.56
C ASP A 290 -10.32 9.48 18.90
N GLY A 291 -9.82 10.69 18.66
CA GLY A 291 -8.44 11.08 18.90
C GLY A 291 -7.55 10.97 17.65
N LEU A 292 -8.07 10.44 16.54
CA LEU A 292 -7.39 10.49 15.25
C LEU A 292 -7.65 11.83 14.53
N PRO A 293 -6.66 12.37 13.80
CA PRO A 293 -6.78 13.66 13.12
C PRO A 293 -7.46 13.51 11.75
N LEU A 294 -8.77 13.24 11.74
CA LEU A 294 -9.51 12.95 10.50
C LEU A 294 -9.52 14.12 9.49
N ASP A 295 -9.33 15.35 9.95
CA ASP A 295 -9.21 16.58 9.16
C ASP A 295 -7.86 16.71 8.44
N LEU A 296 -6.85 15.94 8.85
CA LEU A 296 -5.54 15.94 8.21
C LEU A 296 -5.47 15.01 7.00
N TYR A 297 -6.46 14.17 6.71
CA TYR A 297 -6.45 13.33 5.51
C TYR A 297 -6.57 14.19 4.25
N PHE A 298 -5.96 13.71 3.16
CA PHE A 298 -6.07 14.33 1.85
C PHE A 298 -7.36 13.82 1.22
N SER A 299 -8.50 14.27 1.73
CA SER A 299 -9.84 13.94 1.23
C SER A 299 -10.80 15.07 1.58
N PRO A 300 -11.80 15.39 0.73
CA PRO A 300 -12.74 16.48 1.00
C PRO A 300 -13.78 16.13 2.08
N GLU A 301 -13.99 14.83 2.32
CA GLU A 301 -14.86 14.31 3.35
C GLU A 301 -14.35 12.95 3.87
N PRO A 302 -14.75 12.50 5.08
CA PRO A 302 -14.34 11.21 5.61
C PRO A 302 -14.91 10.04 4.82
N VAL A 303 -14.05 9.09 4.46
CA VAL A 303 -14.42 7.73 4.03
C VAL A 303 -13.84 6.77 5.04
N LEU A 304 -14.70 6.10 5.80
CA LEU A 304 -14.26 5.29 6.94
C LEU A 304 -14.16 3.81 6.55
N PRO A 305 -13.06 3.12 6.92
CA PRO A 305 -12.99 1.69 6.73
C PRO A 305 -13.87 0.94 7.74
N TYR A 306 -14.32 -0.25 7.37
CA TYR A 306 -15.08 -1.15 8.24
C TYR A 306 -14.84 -2.63 7.87
N ASP A 307 -14.82 -3.54 8.85
CA ASP A 307 -14.63 -4.99 8.62
C ASP A 307 -15.94 -5.77 8.80
N PRO A 308 -16.76 -5.98 7.75
CA PRO A 308 -17.99 -6.79 7.88
C PRO A 308 -17.71 -8.29 8.07
N SER A 309 -16.53 -8.74 7.64
CA SER A 309 -16.06 -10.11 7.76
C SER A 309 -14.53 -10.14 7.86
N ARG A 310 -13.99 -11.27 8.34
CA ARG A 310 -12.55 -11.58 8.36
C ARG A 310 -12.29 -12.90 7.65
N GLY A 311 -11.11 -13.04 7.05
CA GLY A 311 -10.74 -14.20 6.24
C GLY A 311 -11.45 -14.21 4.88
N CYS A 312 -11.18 -15.26 4.09
CA CYS A 312 -11.78 -15.45 2.76
C CYS A 312 -12.61 -16.74 2.71
N TYR A 313 -13.89 -16.65 2.32
CA TYR A 313 -14.77 -17.82 2.21
C TYR A 313 -14.33 -18.79 1.10
N TRP A 314 -13.65 -18.30 0.06
CA TRP A 314 -13.13 -19.14 -1.02
C TRP A 314 -11.87 -19.91 -0.58
N GLY A 315 -10.91 -19.20 0.01
CA GLY A 315 -9.70 -19.74 0.66
C GLY A 315 -8.83 -20.72 -0.11
N LYS A 316 -8.95 -20.78 -1.45
CA LYS A 316 -8.31 -21.81 -2.30
C LYS A 316 -7.34 -21.27 -3.35
N CYS A 317 -7.30 -19.96 -3.58
CA CYS A 317 -6.45 -19.34 -4.60
C CYS A 317 -4.98 -19.70 -4.39
N SER A 318 -4.33 -20.25 -5.41
CA SER A 318 -2.96 -20.79 -5.30
C SER A 318 -1.92 -19.72 -4.95
N PHE A 319 -2.11 -18.49 -5.43
CA PHE A 319 -1.18 -17.36 -5.25
C PHE A 319 -1.36 -16.62 -3.91
N CYS A 320 -2.50 -16.80 -3.25
CA CYS A 320 -2.83 -16.05 -2.03
C CYS A 320 -2.16 -16.72 -0.84
N HIS A 321 -1.74 -15.92 0.15
CA HIS A 321 -1.26 -16.41 1.45
C HIS A 321 -2.05 -15.83 2.63
N TYR A 322 -2.78 -14.74 2.44
CA TYR A 322 -3.62 -14.14 3.48
C TYR A 322 -4.92 -14.94 3.71
N GLY A 323 -5.65 -15.20 2.64
CA GLY A 323 -6.98 -15.81 2.70
C GLY A 323 -6.99 -17.34 2.69
N LEU A 324 -5.84 -18.03 2.73
CA LEU A 324 -5.80 -19.50 2.70
C LEU A 324 -6.47 -20.09 3.93
N SER A 325 -7.38 -21.05 3.75
CA SER A 325 -8.10 -21.64 4.89
C SER A 325 -7.23 -22.51 5.81
N SER A 326 -6.09 -23.00 5.31
CA SER A 326 -5.16 -23.88 6.06
C SER A 326 -3.96 -23.15 6.65
N GLU A 327 -3.51 -22.07 6.00
CA GLU A 327 -2.22 -21.40 6.28
C GLU A 327 -2.37 -19.86 6.38
N GLY A 328 -3.60 -19.34 6.25
CA GLY A 328 -3.89 -17.91 6.22
C GLY A 328 -3.91 -17.27 7.60
N THR A 329 -4.13 -15.95 7.62
CA THR A 329 -4.08 -15.14 8.85
C THR A 329 -5.39 -15.10 9.61
N ALA A 330 -6.49 -15.50 8.99
CA ALA A 330 -7.82 -15.55 9.59
C ALA A 330 -8.72 -16.58 8.89
N LYS A 331 -9.53 -17.31 9.66
CA LYS A 331 -10.63 -18.12 9.10
C LYS A 331 -11.82 -17.22 8.75
N TYR A 332 -12.56 -17.63 7.72
CA TYR A 332 -13.75 -16.90 7.28
C TYR A 332 -14.82 -16.84 8.36
N ARG A 333 -15.29 -15.63 8.63
CA ARG A 333 -16.43 -15.34 9.52
C ARG A 333 -16.96 -13.94 9.30
N GLU A 334 -18.21 -13.75 9.66
CA GLU A 334 -18.96 -12.53 9.38
C GLU A 334 -19.52 -11.95 10.69
N ARG A 335 -19.75 -10.64 10.70
CA ARG A 335 -20.60 -10.00 11.72
C ARG A 335 -22.07 -10.23 11.39
N ASN A 336 -22.95 -10.18 12.39
CA ASN A 336 -24.38 -10.16 12.12
C ASN A 336 -24.77 -8.88 11.37
N ILE A 337 -25.69 -9.00 10.40
CA ILE A 337 -26.17 -7.86 9.60
C ILE A 337 -26.68 -6.71 10.47
N ASN A 338 -27.40 -7.03 11.55
CA ASN A 338 -27.89 -6.01 12.47
C ASN A 338 -26.77 -5.23 13.17
N ASP A 339 -25.69 -5.91 13.55
CA ASP A 339 -24.52 -5.29 14.17
C ASP A 339 -23.81 -4.39 13.16
N ILE A 340 -23.65 -4.86 11.91
CA ILE A 340 -23.08 -4.05 10.82
C ILE A 340 -23.88 -2.77 10.63
N VAL A 341 -25.20 -2.87 10.43
CA VAL A 341 -26.06 -1.72 10.21
C VAL A 341 -26.04 -0.75 11.39
N ASN A 342 -26.01 -1.27 12.63
CA ASN A 342 -25.92 -0.43 13.82
C ASN A 342 -24.56 0.30 13.90
N HIS A 343 -23.45 -0.38 13.60
CA HIS A 343 -22.12 0.22 13.59
C HIS A 343 -22.01 1.31 12.52
N LEU A 344 -22.44 1.04 11.29
CA LEU A 344 -22.39 2.03 10.21
C LEU A 344 -23.25 3.26 10.53
N LYS A 345 -24.44 3.06 11.13
CA LYS A 345 -25.28 4.17 11.61
C LYS A 345 -24.60 4.98 12.71
N GLN A 346 -23.97 4.34 13.70
CA GLN A 346 -23.24 5.03 14.77
C GLN A 346 -22.06 5.85 14.21
N LEU A 347 -21.27 5.26 13.32
CA LEU A 347 -20.14 5.93 12.67
C LEU A 347 -20.60 7.11 11.82
N SER A 348 -21.67 6.92 11.04
CA SER A 348 -22.25 7.99 10.21
C SER A 348 -22.74 9.16 11.05
N ASN A 349 -23.51 8.90 12.10
CA ASN A 349 -24.02 9.94 13.00
C ASN A 349 -22.89 10.68 13.74
N ARG A 350 -21.82 9.97 14.12
CA ARG A 350 -20.72 10.55 14.89
C ARG A 350 -19.78 11.40 14.05
N TRP A 351 -19.47 10.96 12.83
CA TRP A 351 -18.42 11.55 12.01
C TRP A 351 -18.95 12.25 10.75
N GLY A 352 -20.26 12.27 10.52
CA GLY A 352 -20.85 12.78 9.28
C GLY A 352 -20.50 11.94 8.04
N CYS A 353 -19.93 10.75 8.25
CA CYS A 353 -19.46 9.87 7.19
C CYS A 353 -20.64 9.17 6.50
N LYS A 354 -20.72 9.31 5.18
CA LYS A 354 -21.71 8.58 4.35
C LYS A 354 -21.09 7.45 3.56
N ASN A 355 -19.79 7.51 3.31
CA ASN A 355 -19.07 6.61 2.43
C ASN A 355 -18.17 5.67 3.24
N PHE A 356 -18.30 4.37 3.02
CA PHE A 356 -17.52 3.35 3.72
C PHE A 356 -16.74 2.48 2.74
N TYR A 357 -15.54 2.07 3.14
CA TYR A 357 -14.80 1.00 2.45
C TYR A 357 -14.79 -0.25 3.33
N PHE A 358 -15.36 -1.33 2.82
CA PHE A 358 -15.37 -2.61 3.52
C PHE A 358 -14.07 -3.36 3.25
N SER A 359 -13.14 -3.24 4.21
CA SER A 359 -11.77 -3.75 4.12
C SER A 359 -11.71 -5.18 4.64
N GLN A 360 -11.54 -6.12 3.71
CA GLN A 360 -11.55 -7.55 3.99
C GLN A 360 -11.00 -8.34 2.79
N ASP A 361 -10.83 -9.66 2.91
CA ASP A 361 -10.22 -10.47 1.85
C ASP A 361 -11.14 -10.72 0.63
N ALA A 362 -12.43 -11.02 0.84
CA ALA A 362 -13.45 -11.19 -0.20
C ALA A 362 -14.87 -11.23 0.38
N PHE A 363 -15.73 -10.26 0.02
CA PHE A 363 -17.08 -10.20 0.56
C PHE A 363 -18.01 -11.22 -0.09
N LEU A 364 -18.70 -12.01 0.73
CA LEU A 364 -19.68 -12.97 0.24
C LEU A 364 -20.90 -12.23 -0.33
N PRO A 365 -21.30 -12.45 -1.60
CA PRO A 365 -22.42 -11.73 -2.21
C PRO A 365 -23.75 -11.86 -1.46
N GLU A 366 -24.03 -13.05 -0.91
CA GLU A 366 -25.25 -13.28 -0.12
C GLU A 366 -25.32 -12.40 1.12
N THR A 367 -24.18 -12.21 1.80
CA THR A 367 -24.07 -11.34 2.97
C THR A 367 -24.17 -9.87 2.57
N ALA A 368 -23.54 -9.49 1.46
CA ALA A 368 -23.68 -8.15 0.90
C ALA A 368 -25.14 -7.83 0.52
N HIS A 369 -25.88 -8.80 -0.03
CA HIS A 369 -27.30 -8.61 -0.40
C HIS A 369 -28.19 -8.44 0.83
N ARG A 370 -28.03 -9.31 1.85
CA ARG A 370 -28.73 -9.15 3.13
C ARG A 370 -28.43 -7.79 3.78
N LEU A 371 -27.17 -7.33 3.71
CA LEU A 371 -26.79 -6.00 4.19
C LEU A 371 -27.47 -4.88 3.39
N GLY A 372 -27.45 -4.97 2.07
CA GLY A 372 -28.08 -3.98 1.19
C GLY A 372 -29.59 -3.85 1.43
N LEU A 373 -30.29 -4.98 1.60
CA LEU A 373 -31.70 -5.00 1.98
C LEU A 373 -31.95 -4.33 3.34
N ALA A 374 -31.11 -4.61 4.34
CA ALA A 374 -31.24 -4.02 5.67
C ALA A 374 -30.96 -2.50 5.69
N ILE A 375 -29.98 -2.03 4.90
CA ILE A 375 -29.70 -0.60 4.72
C ILE A 375 -30.90 0.10 4.07
N LYS A 376 -31.45 -0.50 3.01
CA LYS A 376 -32.63 -0.02 2.28
C LYS A 376 -33.87 0.03 3.18
N GLU A 377 -34.15 -1.02 3.93
CA GLU A 377 -35.29 -1.10 4.86
C GLU A 377 -35.24 -0.01 5.93
N LYS A 378 -34.05 0.28 6.46
CA LYS A 378 -33.85 1.35 7.44
C LYS A 378 -33.68 2.75 6.83
N ASN A 379 -33.74 2.87 5.50
CA ASN A 379 -33.57 4.11 4.74
C ASN A 379 -32.33 4.91 5.17
N LEU A 380 -31.18 4.24 5.27
CA LEU A 380 -29.93 4.89 5.68
C LEU A 380 -29.20 5.47 4.45
N ASP A 381 -28.76 6.72 4.56
CA ASP A 381 -27.92 7.40 3.57
C ASP A 381 -26.46 6.94 3.71
N ILE A 382 -26.23 5.67 3.40
CA ILE A 382 -24.95 4.97 3.53
C ILE A 382 -24.57 4.40 2.18
N HIS A 383 -23.34 4.66 1.79
CA HIS A 383 -22.72 4.18 0.57
C HIS A 383 -21.49 3.36 0.89
N TRP A 384 -21.22 2.32 0.10
CA TRP A 384 -20.11 1.43 0.40
C TRP A 384 -19.47 0.82 -0.84
N SER A 385 -18.18 0.53 -0.72
CA SER A 385 -17.37 -0.17 -1.72
C SER A 385 -16.59 -1.30 -1.06
N THR A 386 -16.24 -2.35 -1.82
CA THR A 386 -15.56 -3.53 -1.27
C THR A 386 -14.88 -4.36 -2.35
N ASP A 387 -14.13 -5.37 -1.91
CA ASP A 387 -13.49 -6.37 -2.75
C ASP A 387 -14.33 -7.66 -2.74
N MET A 388 -14.51 -8.26 -3.91
CA MET A 388 -15.40 -9.41 -4.09
C MET A 388 -14.86 -10.37 -5.15
N ARG A 389 -15.12 -11.67 -4.96
CA ARG A 389 -14.90 -12.67 -6.00
C ARG A 389 -16.11 -12.66 -6.94
N PRO A 390 -15.94 -12.71 -8.28
CA PRO A 390 -17.07 -12.89 -9.18
C PRO A 390 -17.83 -14.18 -8.85
N GLU A 391 -19.15 -14.12 -8.76
CA GLU A 391 -20.01 -15.26 -8.45
C GLU A 391 -21.22 -15.29 -9.40
N ALA A 392 -21.75 -16.49 -9.66
CA ALA A 392 -22.96 -16.66 -10.45
C ALA A 392 -24.21 -16.11 -9.75
N SER A 393 -24.18 -15.96 -8.42
CA SER A 393 -25.26 -15.38 -7.62
C SER A 393 -25.44 -13.87 -7.83
N LEU A 394 -24.49 -13.18 -8.46
CA LEU A 394 -24.60 -11.76 -8.83
C LEU A 394 -25.54 -11.58 -10.03
N THR A 395 -26.82 -11.89 -9.83
CA THR A 395 -27.88 -11.70 -10.82
C THR A 395 -28.23 -10.21 -10.95
N PRO A 396 -28.89 -9.79 -12.04
CA PRO A 396 -29.37 -8.42 -12.19
C PRO A 396 -30.24 -7.95 -11.01
N GLU A 397 -31.10 -8.82 -10.47
CA GLU A 397 -31.99 -8.52 -9.35
C GLU A 397 -31.21 -8.27 -8.06
N MET A 398 -30.28 -9.19 -7.71
CA MET A 398 -29.41 -9.00 -6.54
C MET A 398 -28.60 -7.70 -6.68
N CYS A 399 -28.03 -7.43 -7.85
CA CYS A 399 -27.25 -6.21 -8.09
C CYS A 399 -28.11 -4.93 -7.97
N ALA A 400 -29.38 -4.98 -8.35
CA ALA A 400 -30.30 -3.86 -8.16
C ALA A 400 -30.57 -3.59 -6.67
N ASP A 401 -30.74 -4.64 -5.87
CA ASP A 401 -30.88 -4.51 -4.42
C ASP A 401 -29.59 -4.01 -3.75
N LEU A 402 -28.42 -4.50 -4.19
CA LEU A 402 -27.13 -3.98 -3.72
C LEU A 402 -27.01 -2.48 -4.00
N LYS A 403 -27.39 -2.03 -5.21
CA LYS A 403 -27.38 -0.60 -5.55
C LYS A 403 -28.32 0.20 -4.66
N ALA A 404 -29.55 -0.28 -4.47
CA ALA A 404 -30.54 0.36 -3.60
C ALA A 404 -30.11 0.39 -2.13
N GLY A 405 -29.26 -0.55 -1.71
CA GLY A 405 -28.63 -0.60 -0.39
C GLY A 405 -27.28 0.14 -0.30
N GLY A 406 -26.95 1.00 -1.26
CA GLY A 406 -25.79 1.90 -1.18
C GLY A 406 -24.50 1.39 -1.85
N ALA A 407 -24.50 0.25 -2.54
CA ALA A 407 -23.30 -0.22 -3.23
C ALA A 407 -22.85 0.78 -4.32
N LEU A 408 -21.62 1.28 -4.19
CA LEU A 408 -20.98 2.18 -5.15
C LEU A 408 -20.08 1.44 -6.12
N SER A 409 -19.18 0.61 -5.60
CA SER A 409 -18.19 -0.10 -6.42
C SER A 409 -17.80 -1.47 -5.85
N MET A 410 -17.33 -2.34 -6.74
CA MET A 410 -16.82 -3.67 -6.43
C MET A 410 -15.48 -3.89 -7.13
N ALA A 411 -14.42 -4.08 -6.35
CA ALA A 411 -13.17 -4.60 -6.87
C ALA A 411 -13.27 -6.11 -7.05
N LEU A 412 -13.36 -6.54 -8.30
CA LEU A 412 -13.49 -7.94 -8.68
C LEU A 412 -12.13 -8.54 -8.93
N GLY A 413 -11.77 -9.58 -8.16
CA GLY A 413 -10.62 -10.42 -8.47
C GLY A 413 -10.86 -11.22 -9.75
N ILE A 414 -10.52 -10.65 -10.91
CA ILE A 414 -10.57 -11.32 -12.22
C ILE A 414 -9.35 -12.22 -12.38
N GLU A 415 -8.19 -11.73 -11.97
CA GLU A 415 -6.84 -12.33 -12.04
C GLU A 415 -6.37 -12.63 -13.46
N SER A 416 -7.12 -13.44 -14.21
CA SER A 416 -6.79 -13.89 -15.55
C SER A 416 -8.05 -14.33 -16.30
N ALA A 417 -8.15 -14.03 -17.59
CA ALA A 417 -9.24 -14.54 -18.44
C ALA A 417 -8.83 -15.79 -19.24
N SER A 418 -7.72 -16.44 -18.90
CA SER A 418 -7.33 -17.73 -19.48
C SER A 418 -7.94 -18.88 -18.67
N PRO A 419 -8.78 -19.76 -19.27
CA PRO A 419 -9.33 -20.92 -18.59
C PRO A 419 -8.25 -21.85 -18.01
N ARG A 420 -7.09 -21.94 -18.68
CA ARG A 420 -5.95 -22.72 -18.20
C ARG A 420 -5.41 -22.13 -16.90
N LEU A 421 -5.13 -20.83 -16.87
CA LEU A 421 -4.60 -20.17 -15.68
C LEU A 421 -5.62 -20.14 -14.55
N LEU A 422 -6.90 -19.91 -14.82
CA LEU A 422 -7.96 -19.94 -13.81
C LEU A 422 -8.00 -21.27 -13.05
N LYS A 423 -7.75 -22.38 -13.76
CA LYS A 423 -7.59 -23.71 -13.15
C LYS A 423 -6.32 -23.81 -12.31
N LEU A 424 -5.17 -23.36 -12.82
CA LEU A 424 -3.89 -23.38 -12.08
C LEU A 424 -3.98 -22.55 -10.79
N ILE A 425 -4.48 -21.33 -10.88
CA ILE A 425 -4.60 -20.45 -9.71
C ILE A 425 -5.76 -20.84 -8.79
N ARG A 426 -6.53 -21.88 -9.14
CA ARG A 426 -7.67 -22.39 -8.36
C ARG A 426 -8.66 -21.29 -8.01
N LYS A 427 -8.95 -20.38 -8.96
CA LYS A 427 -9.91 -19.28 -8.75
C LYS A 427 -11.34 -19.81 -8.62
N GLY A 428 -11.63 -20.94 -9.26
CA GLY A 428 -12.92 -21.65 -9.18
C GLY A 428 -14.08 -20.97 -9.90
N ILE A 429 -13.78 -20.11 -10.88
CA ILE A 429 -14.76 -19.42 -11.72
C ILE A 429 -14.41 -19.60 -13.19
N THR A 430 -15.39 -19.38 -14.06
CA THR A 430 -15.21 -19.32 -15.52
C THR A 430 -15.27 -17.88 -16.01
N THR A 431 -14.80 -17.64 -17.24
CA THR A 431 -14.96 -16.35 -17.92
C THR A 431 -16.43 -15.96 -18.08
N ASP A 432 -17.34 -16.93 -18.24
CA ASP A 432 -18.78 -16.70 -18.34
C ASP A 432 -19.38 -16.19 -17.03
N THR A 433 -18.95 -16.75 -15.90
CA THR A 433 -19.32 -16.24 -14.57
C THR A 433 -18.81 -14.81 -14.39
N MET A 434 -17.56 -14.53 -14.76
CA MET A 434 -17.00 -13.19 -14.65
C MET A 434 -17.80 -12.18 -15.47
N ILE A 435 -18.05 -12.45 -16.75
CA ILE A 435 -18.74 -11.49 -17.60
C ILE A 435 -20.19 -11.26 -17.17
N THR A 436 -20.84 -12.29 -16.66
CA THR A 436 -22.20 -12.17 -16.11
C THR A 436 -22.19 -11.24 -14.90
N ALA A 437 -21.32 -11.47 -13.91
CA ALA A 437 -21.19 -10.61 -12.74
C ALA A 437 -20.84 -9.15 -13.12
N VAL A 438 -19.85 -8.95 -13.99
CA VAL A 438 -19.43 -7.62 -14.49
C VAL A 438 -20.60 -6.88 -15.14
N LYS A 439 -21.39 -7.56 -16.00
CA LYS A 439 -22.54 -6.95 -16.67
C LYS A 439 -23.67 -6.64 -15.69
N SER A 440 -23.99 -7.54 -14.76
CA SER A 440 -25.06 -7.33 -13.78
C SER A 440 -24.78 -6.11 -12.90
N LEU A 441 -23.58 -6.05 -12.32
CA LEU A 441 -23.14 -4.93 -11.47
C LEU A 441 -23.16 -3.60 -12.24
N ALA A 442 -22.55 -3.57 -13.43
CA ALA A 442 -22.48 -2.37 -14.24
C ALA A 442 -23.87 -1.90 -14.71
N SER A 443 -24.78 -2.82 -15.01
CA SER A 443 -26.16 -2.50 -15.43
C SER A 443 -26.98 -1.92 -14.28
N ALA A 444 -26.71 -2.34 -13.03
CA ALA A 444 -27.28 -1.74 -11.83
C ALA A 444 -26.65 -0.37 -11.47
N GLY A 445 -25.63 0.10 -12.19
CA GLY A 445 -24.95 1.36 -11.91
C GLY A 445 -23.93 1.29 -10.77
N ILE A 446 -23.48 0.07 -10.43
CA ILE A 446 -22.35 -0.18 -9.53
C ILE A 446 -21.08 -0.18 -10.38
N ALA A 447 -20.04 0.53 -9.92
CA ALA A 447 -18.75 0.55 -10.59
C ALA A 447 -18.04 -0.80 -10.43
N VAL A 448 -17.43 -1.28 -11.51
CA VAL A 448 -16.71 -2.55 -11.53
C VAL A 448 -15.23 -2.25 -11.75
N GLU A 449 -14.42 -2.60 -10.77
CA GLU A 449 -12.97 -2.46 -10.81
C GLU A 449 -12.36 -3.84 -11.05
N ALA A 450 -11.64 -4.03 -12.15
CA ALA A 450 -11.07 -5.34 -12.49
C ALA A 450 -9.64 -5.46 -11.96
N MET A 451 -9.44 -6.37 -11.00
CA MET A 451 -8.11 -6.73 -10.49
C MET A 451 -7.55 -7.91 -11.30
N CYS A 452 -6.44 -7.67 -11.99
CA CYS A 452 -5.74 -8.66 -12.79
C CYS A 452 -4.25 -8.69 -12.42
N PHE A 453 -3.57 -9.77 -12.79
CA PHE A 453 -2.11 -9.81 -12.81
C PHE A 453 -1.59 -10.67 -13.95
N ASN A 454 -0.34 -10.44 -14.31
CA ASN A 454 0.42 -11.24 -15.25
C ASN A 454 1.72 -11.76 -14.60
N ASN A 455 2.51 -12.51 -15.37
CA ASN A 455 3.77 -13.13 -14.99
C ASN A 455 3.64 -14.29 -13.98
N PHE A 456 2.49 -14.97 -13.96
CA PHE A 456 2.33 -16.21 -13.20
C PHE A 456 3.26 -17.32 -13.75
N PRO A 457 3.79 -18.24 -12.92
CA PRO A 457 4.60 -19.36 -13.41
C PRO A 457 3.90 -20.12 -14.53
N THR A 458 4.61 -20.36 -15.63
CA THR A 458 4.12 -20.99 -16.88
C THR A 458 3.08 -20.17 -17.67
N GLU A 459 2.80 -18.90 -17.32
CA GLU A 459 1.92 -18.03 -18.12
C GLU A 459 2.51 -17.78 -19.52
N THR A 460 1.74 -18.10 -20.55
CA THR A 460 2.13 -17.81 -21.94
C THR A 460 1.69 -16.42 -22.36
N LEU A 461 2.31 -15.87 -23.41
CA LEU A 461 1.86 -14.61 -24.02
C LEU A 461 0.37 -14.64 -24.39
N LYS A 462 -0.15 -15.79 -24.86
CA LYS A 462 -1.56 -15.94 -25.21
C LYS A 462 -2.46 -15.80 -23.99
N ASP A 463 -2.06 -16.34 -22.84
CA ASP A 463 -2.84 -16.24 -21.61
C ASP A 463 -2.92 -14.80 -21.11
N ALA A 464 -1.78 -14.09 -21.08
CA ALA A 464 -1.73 -12.69 -20.66
C ALA A 464 -2.57 -11.80 -21.58
N LEU A 465 -2.44 -11.97 -22.91
CA LEU A 465 -3.23 -11.21 -23.88
C LEU A 465 -4.73 -11.53 -23.82
N ALA A 466 -5.13 -12.74 -23.42
CA ALA A 466 -6.54 -13.09 -23.25
C ALA A 466 -7.20 -12.24 -22.15
N THR A 467 -6.48 -11.97 -21.05
CA THR A 467 -6.95 -11.10 -19.98
C THR A 467 -7.10 -9.65 -20.47
N ILE A 468 -6.10 -9.13 -21.17
CA ILE A 468 -6.14 -7.77 -21.73
C ILE A 468 -7.29 -7.62 -22.73
N GLU A 469 -7.51 -8.61 -23.59
CA GLU A 469 -8.62 -8.57 -24.55
C GLU A 469 -9.98 -8.68 -23.85
N PHE A 470 -10.11 -9.52 -22.83
CA PHE A 470 -11.32 -9.58 -22.01
C PHE A 470 -11.69 -8.20 -21.43
N ILE A 471 -10.71 -7.45 -20.89
CA ILE A 471 -10.96 -6.09 -20.39
C ILE A 471 -11.33 -5.16 -21.55
N ARG A 472 -10.63 -5.24 -22.69
CA ARG A 472 -10.87 -4.42 -23.88
C ARG A 472 -12.28 -4.57 -24.45
N GLU A 473 -12.75 -5.81 -24.61
CA GLU A 473 -14.09 -6.14 -25.11
C GLU A 473 -15.19 -5.66 -24.15
N ASN A 474 -14.89 -5.67 -22.85
CA ASN A 474 -15.86 -5.37 -21.79
C ASN A 474 -15.69 -3.99 -21.14
N LYS A 475 -14.85 -3.12 -21.71
CA LYS A 475 -14.52 -1.78 -21.20
C LYS A 475 -15.72 -0.86 -20.93
N LYS A 476 -16.87 -1.10 -21.57
CA LYS A 476 -18.11 -0.33 -21.32
C LYS A 476 -18.78 -0.68 -19.98
N PHE A 477 -18.50 -1.85 -19.46
CA PHE A 477 -18.99 -2.34 -18.16
C PHE A 477 -17.94 -2.17 -17.07
N ILE A 478 -16.65 -2.19 -17.43
CA ILE A 478 -15.53 -2.01 -16.50
C ILE A 478 -15.26 -0.52 -16.28
N SER A 479 -15.19 -0.13 -15.01
CA SER A 479 -15.04 1.25 -14.55
C SER A 479 -13.57 1.64 -14.38
N LEU A 480 -12.74 0.73 -13.88
CA LEU A 480 -11.27 0.79 -13.83
C LEU A 480 -10.68 -0.63 -13.89
N PHE A 481 -9.38 -0.74 -14.15
CA PHE A 481 -8.66 -2.01 -14.04
C PHE A 481 -7.22 -1.79 -13.56
N ILE A 482 -6.63 -2.81 -12.94
CA ILE A 482 -5.20 -2.90 -12.68
C ILE A 482 -4.69 -4.23 -13.25
N ASP A 483 -3.45 -4.22 -13.75
CA ASP A 483 -2.73 -5.43 -14.17
C ASP A 483 -1.36 -5.45 -13.49
N GLY A 484 -1.30 -6.11 -12.33
CA GLY A 484 -0.08 -6.24 -11.54
C GLY A 484 0.88 -7.31 -12.08
N ARG A 485 2.07 -7.39 -11.48
CA ARG A 485 3.01 -8.50 -11.74
C ARG A 485 2.98 -9.48 -10.57
N PHE A 486 2.85 -10.76 -10.87
CA PHE A 486 2.89 -11.82 -9.87
C PHE A 486 4.25 -11.85 -9.16
N GLY A 487 4.21 -11.76 -7.83
CA GLY A 487 5.32 -12.03 -6.94
C GLY A 487 5.05 -13.31 -6.13
N LEU A 488 6.08 -14.12 -5.91
CA LEU A 488 5.95 -15.35 -5.13
C LEU A 488 6.01 -15.03 -3.63
N SER A 489 4.96 -15.41 -2.88
CA SER A 489 4.90 -15.23 -1.43
C SER A 489 5.09 -16.54 -0.67
N HIS A 490 5.81 -16.51 0.45
CA HIS A 490 6.23 -17.68 1.25
C HIS A 490 5.07 -18.62 1.63
N GLY A 491 3.95 -18.07 2.07
CA GLY A 491 2.78 -18.86 2.51
C GLY A 491 1.83 -19.29 1.39
N SER A 492 2.10 -18.92 0.13
CA SER A 492 1.23 -19.29 -0.99
C SER A 492 1.33 -20.78 -1.31
N ARG A 493 0.26 -21.38 -1.84
CA ARG A 493 0.31 -22.77 -2.32
C ARG A 493 1.35 -22.95 -3.43
N VAL A 494 1.61 -21.90 -4.22
CA VAL A 494 2.68 -21.90 -5.23
C VAL A 494 4.05 -22.11 -4.59
N ALA A 495 4.36 -21.41 -3.49
CA ALA A 495 5.62 -21.57 -2.78
C ALA A 495 5.71 -22.91 -2.03
N LEU A 496 4.59 -23.40 -1.48
CA LEU A 496 4.55 -24.68 -0.76
C LEU A 496 4.61 -25.91 -1.68
N ASN A 497 4.12 -25.81 -2.92
CA ASN A 497 4.07 -26.93 -3.89
C ASN A 497 4.62 -26.52 -5.27
N PRO A 498 5.88 -26.05 -5.36
CA PRO A 498 6.42 -25.38 -6.56
C PRO A 498 6.35 -26.23 -7.83
N SER A 499 6.56 -27.53 -7.72
CA SER A 499 6.55 -28.44 -8.88
C SER A 499 5.18 -28.53 -9.57
N GLU A 500 4.07 -28.33 -8.85
CA GLU A 500 2.72 -28.30 -9.45
C GLU A 500 2.53 -27.11 -10.40
N TYR A 501 3.33 -26.06 -10.21
CA TYR A 501 3.25 -24.80 -10.96
C TYR A 501 4.41 -24.64 -11.94
N GLY A 502 5.17 -25.72 -12.20
CA GLY A 502 6.30 -25.69 -13.12
C GLY A 502 7.52 -24.93 -12.60
N ILE A 503 7.59 -24.63 -11.30
CA ILE A 503 8.78 -24.03 -10.69
C ILE A 503 9.85 -25.12 -10.52
N SER A 504 11.06 -24.88 -11.03
CA SER A 504 12.21 -25.79 -10.91
C SER A 504 12.97 -25.60 -9.60
N GLU A 505 13.07 -24.36 -9.15
CA GLU A 505 13.86 -23.96 -7.99
C GLU A 505 13.26 -22.69 -7.37
N ILE A 506 13.34 -22.61 -6.04
CA ILE A 506 13.05 -21.43 -5.24
C ILE A 506 14.30 -21.11 -4.42
N TRP A 507 14.66 -19.84 -4.31
CA TRP A 507 15.72 -19.40 -3.41
C TRP A 507 15.37 -18.09 -2.70
N GLN A 508 16.04 -17.89 -1.57
CA GLN A 508 16.19 -16.61 -0.91
C GLN A 508 17.63 -16.14 -1.11
N VAL A 509 17.85 -14.84 -0.98
CA VAL A 509 19.20 -14.28 -1.10
C VAL A 509 19.91 -14.29 0.25
N SER A 510 21.14 -14.78 0.29
CA SER A 510 21.99 -14.67 1.47
C SER A 510 22.21 -13.19 1.82
N GLY A 511 22.04 -12.82 3.09
CA GLY A 511 22.09 -11.43 3.56
C GLY A 511 20.72 -10.79 3.82
N ASP A 512 19.62 -11.39 3.32
CA ASP A 512 18.25 -11.05 3.73
C ASP A 512 17.84 -11.94 4.92
N GLU A 513 18.28 -11.56 6.12
CA GLU A 513 17.98 -12.25 7.38
C GLU A 513 16.49 -12.19 7.74
N ILE A 514 15.77 -11.19 7.24
CA ILE A 514 14.32 -11.04 7.47
C ILE A 514 13.53 -11.95 6.51
N GLY A 515 14.14 -12.39 5.42
CA GLY A 515 13.57 -13.25 4.40
C GLY A 515 12.51 -12.55 3.55
N THR A 516 12.66 -11.25 3.31
CA THR A 516 11.67 -10.42 2.60
C THR A 516 11.31 -10.91 1.20
N GLY A 517 12.29 -11.40 0.43
CA GLY A 517 12.09 -11.83 -0.97
C GLY A 517 12.06 -13.35 -1.14
N LEU A 518 11.19 -13.83 -2.04
CA LEU A 518 11.24 -15.20 -2.57
C LEU A 518 11.44 -15.13 -4.09
N PHE A 519 12.50 -15.77 -4.59
CA PHE A 519 12.84 -15.80 -6.00
C PHE A 519 12.71 -17.22 -6.54
N TYR A 520 12.48 -17.35 -7.84
CA TYR A 520 12.24 -18.66 -8.45
C TYR A 520 12.65 -18.69 -9.93
N SER A 521 12.85 -19.91 -10.42
CA SER A 521 13.01 -20.22 -11.84
C SER A 521 12.01 -21.29 -12.25
N ILE A 522 11.65 -21.36 -13.53
CA ILE A 522 10.68 -22.33 -14.03
C ILE A 522 11.31 -23.41 -14.91
N ARG A 523 10.68 -24.58 -14.96
CA ARG A 523 10.98 -25.64 -15.94
C ARG A 523 10.43 -25.23 -17.30
N GLY A 524 11.29 -25.15 -18.30
CA GLY A 524 10.91 -24.86 -19.68
C GLY A 524 11.25 -23.44 -20.09
N ARG A 525 10.40 -22.84 -20.93
CA ARG A 525 10.67 -21.54 -21.54
C ARG A 525 10.16 -20.40 -20.65
N GLU A 526 11.08 -19.53 -20.26
CA GLU A 526 10.76 -18.24 -19.65
C GLU A 526 10.22 -17.24 -20.66
N ARG A 527 9.43 -16.28 -20.16
CA ARG A 527 8.94 -15.16 -20.96
C ARG A 527 10.11 -14.34 -21.45
N SER A 528 10.20 -14.13 -22.76
CA SER A 528 11.22 -13.25 -23.32
C SER A 528 10.91 -11.77 -23.06
N ILE A 529 11.94 -10.91 -23.03
CA ILE A 529 11.77 -9.45 -22.93
C ILE A 529 10.82 -8.93 -24.02
N LYS A 530 10.94 -9.43 -25.26
CA LYS A 530 10.06 -9.05 -26.38
C LYS A 530 8.58 -9.37 -26.11
N GLU A 531 8.31 -10.51 -25.47
CA GLU A 531 6.94 -10.89 -25.09
C GLU A 531 6.42 -10.00 -23.96
N GLN A 532 7.24 -9.71 -22.95
CA GLN A 532 6.86 -8.79 -21.87
C GLN A 532 6.57 -7.39 -22.42
N THR A 533 7.42 -6.84 -23.28
CA THR A 533 7.19 -5.54 -23.93
C THR A 533 5.89 -5.51 -24.72
N LYS A 534 5.50 -6.63 -25.36
CA LYS A 534 4.22 -6.72 -26.08
C LYS A 534 3.02 -6.66 -25.13
N ILE A 535 3.12 -7.28 -23.96
CA ILE A 535 2.10 -7.22 -22.90
C ILE A 535 2.01 -5.80 -22.35
N ASP A 536 3.14 -5.21 -21.96
CA ASP A 536 3.21 -3.85 -21.41
C ASP A 536 2.60 -2.83 -22.41
N ASN A 537 2.97 -2.87 -23.69
CA ASN A 537 2.38 -2.01 -24.73
C ASN A 537 0.86 -2.22 -24.90
N ALA A 538 0.36 -3.44 -24.72
CA ALA A 538 -1.06 -3.73 -24.82
C ALA A 538 -1.84 -3.19 -23.62
N ILE A 539 -1.25 -3.23 -22.42
CA ILE A 539 -1.76 -2.59 -21.20
C ILE A 539 -1.78 -1.08 -21.38
N ASP A 540 -0.70 -0.47 -21.89
CA ASP A 540 -0.62 0.99 -22.13
C ASP A 540 -1.69 1.46 -23.12
N SER A 541 -1.85 0.73 -24.23
CA SER A 541 -2.90 1.00 -25.22
C SER A 541 -4.30 0.92 -24.62
N LEU A 542 -4.54 -0.06 -23.74
CA LEU A 542 -5.82 -0.23 -23.06
C LEU A 542 -6.05 0.86 -22.00
N SER A 543 -5.01 1.25 -21.26
CA SER A 543 -5.07 2.27 -20.20
C SER A 543 -5.52 3.63 -20.73
N ALA A 544 -5.27 3.94 -22.00
CA ALA A 544 -5.70 5.18 -22.65
C ALA A 544 -7.24 5.39 -22.68
N TYR A 545 -8.05 4.35 -22.44
CA TYR A 545 -9.52 4.49 -22.36
C TYR A 545 -10.02 5.09 -21.03
N TRP A 546 -9.15 5.24 -20.03
CA TRP A 546 -9.48 5.75 -18.71
C TRP A 546 -8.54 6.89 -18.29
N TRP A 547 -9.07 7.78 -17.46
CA TRP A 547 -8.29 8.78 -16.74
C TRP A 547 -7.78 8.12 -15.47
N LEU A 548 -6.50 7.76 -15.46
CA LEU A 548 -5.85 6.93 -14.45
C LEU A 548 -4.72 7.73 -13.79
N HIS A 549 -4.50 7.47 -12.51
CA HIS A 549 -3.36 7.96 -11.73
C HIS A 549 -2.83 6.82 -10.86
N ASP A 550 -1.64 7.02 -10.32
CA ASP A 550 -1.10 6.13 -9.31
C ASP A 550 -1.94 6.19 -8.02
N TYR A 551 -1.93 5.10 -7.26
CA TYR A 551 -2.60 5.05 -5.96
C TYR A 551 -1.92 6.04 -4.97
N PRO A 552 -2.67 6.80 -4.15
CA PRO A 552 -4.07 6.62 -3.76
C PRO A 552 -5.07 7.54 -4.50
N TRP A 553 -4.74 8.04 -5.68
CA TRP A 553 -5.55 9.05 -6.35
C TRP A 553 -6.79 8.49 -7.06
N ALA A 554 -7.67 9.40 -7.48
CA ALA A 554 -8.86 9.07 -8.26
C ALA A 554 -8.42 8.44 -9.58
N GLY A 555 -9.07 7.36 -9.99
CA GLY A 555 -8.67 6.61 -11.18
C GLY A 555 -7.68 5.48 -10.87
N SER A 556 -7.42 5.22 -9.59
CA SER A 556 -6.81 3.99 -9.08
C SER A 556 -7.83 3.17 -8.29
N LEU A 557 -7.60 1.86 -8.15
CA LEU A 557 -8.57 0.93 -7.58
C LEU A 557 -8.65 1.05 -6.06
N SER A 558 -9.87 0.85 -5.53
CA SER A 558 -10.16 0.79 -4.09
C SER A 558 -9.65 2.01 -3.29
N THR A 559 -9.50 3.17 -3.94
CA THR A 559 -9.07 4.41 -3.25
C THR A 559 -10.27 5.21 -2.77
N VAL A 560 -10.08 5.94 -1.66
CA VAL A 560 -11.08 6.90 -1.15
C VAL A 560 -11.52 7.86 -2.25
N HIS A 561 -10.55 8.41 -2.99
CA HIS A 561 -10.85 9.35 -4.07
C HIS A 561 -11.69 8.72 -5.18
N THR A 562 -11.35 7.52 -5.63
CA THR A 562 -12.15 6.81 -6.64
C THR A 562 -13.58 6.57 -6.19
N ILE A 563 -13.77 6.16 -4.92
CA ILE A 563 -15.10 5.96 -4.33
C ILE A 563 -15.92 7.26 -4.35
N LEU A 564 -15.34 8.38 -3.92
CA LEU A 564 -16.01 9.69 -3.92
C LEU A 564 -16.36 10.15 -5.34
N TRP A 565 -15.49 9.90 -6.32
CA TRP A 565 -15.77 10.21 -7.72
C TRP A 565 -16.89 9.34 -8.30
N TYR A 566 -17.03 8.08 -7.88
CA TYR A 566 -18.16 7.24 -8.27
C TYR A 566 -19.47 7.70 -7.64
N GLU A 567 -19.48 8.04 -6.36
CA GLU A 567 -20.64 8.61 -5.67
C GLU A 567 -21.12 9.85 -6.43
N LYS A 568 -20.21 10.80 -6.70
CA LYS A 568 -20.59 12.10 -7.24
C LYS A 568 -20.91 12.10 -8.74
N ARG A 569 -20.16 11.33 -9.53
CA ARG A 569 -20.17 11.41 -11.02
C ARG A 569 -20.64 10.12 -11.70
N GLY A 570 -20.86 9.05 -10.92
CA GLY A 570 -21.26 7.74 -11.40
C GLY A 570 -20.10 6.89 -11.93
N ARG A 571 -20.36 5.58 -12.12
CA ARG A 571 -19.36 4.56 -12.47
C ARG A 571 -18.49 4.85 -13.70
N ASP A 572 -19.02 5.60 -14.66
CA ASP A 572 -18.34 5.86 -15.94
C ASP A 572 -17.44 7.11 -15.93
N THR A 573 -17.27 7.74 -14.77
CA THR A 573 -16.57 9.02 -14.62
C THR A 573 -15.18 9.03 -15.25
N PHE A 574 -14.34 8.02 -14.99
CA PHE A 574 -12.97 7.96 -15.50
C PHE A 574 -12.88 7.77 -17.01
N ARG A 575 -13.82 7.04 -17.62
CA ARG A 575 -13.91 6.93 -19.09
C ARG A 575 -14.40 8.23 -19.72
N LYS A 576 -15.34 8.92 -19.08
CA LYS A 576 -15.83 10.23 -19.54
C LYS A 576 -14.73 11.29 -19.47
N SER A 577 -13.94 11.32 -18.40
CA SER A 577 -12.79 12.23 -18.25
C SER A 577 -11.72 11.98 -19.32
N ALA A 578 -11.39 10.72 -19.58
CA ALA A 578 -10.42 10.35 -20.63
C ALA A 578 -10.82 10.86 -22.02
N LYS A 579 -12.09 10.69 -22.41
CA LYS A 579 -12.61 11.13 -23.72
C LYS A 579 -12.53 12.64 -23.94
N LYS A 580 -12.57 13.42 -22.86
CA LYS A 580 -12.47 14.87 -22.94
C LYS A 580 -11.02 15.37 -23.06
N GLY A 581 -10.04 14.46 -23.13
CA GLY A 581 -8.63 14.83 -23.29
C GLY A 581 -8.01 15.47 -22.06
N HIS A 582 -8.56 15.25 -20.85
CA HIS A 582 -8.00 15.75 -19.58
C HIS A 582 -6.75 14.95 -19.15
N ARG A 583 -5.87 14.60 -20.08
CA ARG A 583 -4.46 14.50 -19.73
C ARG A 583 -3.91 15.87 -20.01
N THR A 584 -4.05 16.79 -19.06
CA THR A 584 -3.27 18.01 -19.19
C THR A 584 -1.82 17.56 -19.18
N THR A 585 -1.14 17.72 -20.31
CA THR A 585 0.31 17.83 -20.31
C THR A 585 0.60 19.14 -19.60
N PHE A 586 0.46 19.14 -18.27
CA PHE A 586 0.97 20.22 -17.47
C PHE A 586 2.46 20.20 -17.77
N SER A 587 2.90 21.08 -18.68
CA SER A 587 4.30 21.20 -19.01
C SER A 587 4.94 21.68 -17.72
N THR A 588 5.49 20.75 -16.94
CA THR A 588 6.18 21.07 -15.72
C THR A 588 7.22 22.09 -16.13
N PRO A 589 7.15 23.36 -15.66
CA PRO A 589 8.12 24.34 -16.08
C PRO A 589 9.48 23.89 -15.54
N MET A 590 10.24 23.20 -16.39
CA MET A 590 11.55 22.70 -16.04
C MET A 590 12.51 23.86 -16.15
N THR A 591 13.01 24.31 -15.01
CA THR A 591 14.10 25.27 -15.02
C THR A 591 15.34 24.56 -15.57
N LYS A 592 15.90 25.05 -16.67
CA LYS A 592 17.13 24.48 -17.23
C LYS A 592 18.28 24.75 -16.25
N ILE A 593 18.72 23.72 -15.55
CA ILE A 593 19.86 23.80 -14.63
C ILE A 593 21.14 23.56 -15.43
N LYS A 594 22.18 24.36 -15.17
CA LYS A 594 23.50 24.10 -15.73
C LYS A 594 24.07 22.84 -15.11
N SER A 595 24.54 21.91 -15.94
CA SER A 595 25.23 20.69 -15.55
C SER A 595 26.57 20.64 -16.27
N ARG A 596 27.62 20.15 -15.61
CA ARG A 596 28.90 19.80 -16.26
C ARG A 596 28.87 18.42 -16.92
N TYR A 597 27.82 17.65 -16.72
CA TYR A 597 27.67 16.27 -17.21
C TYR A 597 26.43 16.11 -18.10
N ASP A 598 26.48 15.17 -19.06
CA ASP A 598 25.33 14.75 -19.86
C ASP A 598 24.32 13.97 -18.99
N ILE A 599 23.30 14.68 -18.50
CA ILE A 599 22.25 14.10 -17.65
C ILE A 599 21.49 12.99 -18.38
N LYS A 600 21.18 13.18 -19.66
CA LYS A 600 20.26 12.28 -20.38
C LYS A 600 20.92 10.94 -20.64
N SER A 601 22.17 10.96 -21.10
CA SER A 601 22.94 9.72 -21.27
C SER A 601 23.20 9.05 -19.91
N MET A 602 23.51 9.84 -18.87
CA MET A 602 23.79 9.31 -17.54
C MET A 602 22.57 8.63 -16.91
N GLU A 603 21.38 9.22 -17.01
CA GLU A 603 20.15 8.64 -16.48
C GLU A 603 19.87 7.27 -17.09
N TYR A 604 19.99 7.15 -18.41
CA TYR A 604 19.77 5.87 -19.10
C TYR A 604 20.81 4.82 -18.69
N THR A 605 22.10 5.14 -18.80
CA THR A 605 23.18 4.19 -18.51
C THR A 605 23.22 3.79 -17.03
N ALA A 606 22.98 4.72 -16.10
CA ALA A 606 22.99 4.39 -14.67
C ALA A 606 21.84 3.47 -14.29
N LEU A 607 20.65 3.61 -14.91
CA LEU A 607 19.54 2.68 -14.69
C LEU A 607 19.83 1.28 -15.24
N GLU A 608 20.46 1.16 -16.41
CA GLU A 608 20.87 -0.14 -16.96
C GLU A 608 21.92 -0.82 -16.07
N ASN A 609 22.94 -0.08 -15.65
CA ASN A 609 23.98 -0.59 -14.74
C ASN A 609 23.38 -1.04 -13.40
N GLU A 610 22.43 -0.27 -12.85
CA GLU A 610 21.74 -0.63 -11.61
C GLU A 610 20.96 -1.94 -11.77
N ALA A 611 20.24 -2.13 -12.88
CA ALA A 611 19.55 -3.37 -13.17
C ALA A 611 20.51 -4.55 -13.29
N GLU A 612 21.68 -4.37 -13.93
CA GLU A 612 22.73 -5.39 -14.04
C GLU A 612 23.28 -5.81 -12.67
N ILE A 613 23.53 -4.85 -11.76
CA ILE A 613 24.00 -5.15 -10.40
C ILE A 613 22.99 -6.04 -9.68
N TRP A 614 21.71 -5.66 -9.66
CA TRP A 614 20.69 -6.43 -8.95
C TRP A 614 20.43 -7.78 -9.59
N GLN A 615 20.46 -7.87 -10.92
CA GLN A 615 20.36 -9.13 -11.63
C GLN A 615 21.48 -10.08 -11.17
N THR A 616 22.72 -9.59 -11.11
CA THR A 616 23.88 -10.36 -10.65
C THR A 616 23.75 -10.78 -9.19
N LEU A 617 23.41 -9.85 -8.28
CA LEU A 617 23.31 -10.13 -6.84
C LEU A 617 22.21 -11.15 -6.52
N VAL A 618 21.04 -11.01 -7.16
CA VAL A 618 19.85 -11.81 -6.85
C VAL A 618 19.86 -13.16 -7.54
N TYR A 619 20.22 -13.21 -8.83
CA TYR A 619 20.05 -14.42 -9.65
C TYR A 619 21.35 -15.22 -9.81
N GLU A 620 22.51 -14.56 -9.87
CA GLU A 620 23.79 -15.24 -10.05
C GLU A 620 24.48 -15.53 -8.72
N HIS A 621 24.72 -14.50 -7.92
CA HIS A 621 25.38 -14.64 -6.62
C HIS A 621 24.44 -15.19 -5.55
N ARG A 622 23.13 -14.95 -5.70
CA ARG A 622 22.09 -15.23 -4.69
C ARG A 622 22.48 -14.73 -3.30
N ALA A 623 23.16 -13.60 -3.25
CA ALA A 623 23.73 -13.03 -2.05
C ALA A 623 23.86 -11.51 -2.18
N VAL A 624 23.33 -10.78 -1.21
CA VAL A 624 23.29 -9.32 -1.21
C VAL A 624 24.00 -8.78 0.04
N SER A 625 24.73 -7.70 -0.14
CA SER A 625 25.23 -6.85 0.95
C SER A 625 25.69 -5.52 0.36
N PRO A 626 25.79 -4.45 1.17
CA PRO A 626 26.38 -3.19 0.72
C PRO A 626 27.78 -3.38 0.11
N GLU A 627 28.62 -4.25 0.67
CA GLU A 627 29.95 -4.53 0.16
C GLU A 627 29.92 -5.16 -1.25
N ARG A 628 29.09 -6.20 -1.45
CA ARG A 628 28.95 -6.87 -2.75
C ARG A 628 28.43 -5.90 -3.82
N TYR A 629 27.45 -5.08 -3.47
CA TYR A 629 26.94 -4.04 -4.37
C TYR A 629 28.04 -3.04 -4.74
N ASN A 630 28.76 -2.50 -3.76
CA ASN A 630 29.82 -1.52 -4.01
C ASN A 630 30.94 -2.10 -4.90
N ASN A 631 31.28 -3.38 -4.72
CA ASN A 631 32.27 -4.06 -5.55
C ASN A 631 31.83 -4.23 -7.02
N LEU A 632 30.53 -4.44 -7.27
CA LEU A 632 29.99 -4.49 -8.65
C LEU A 632 29.88 -3.08 -9.23
N ALA A 633 29.34 -2.13 -8.46
CA ALA A 633 29.20 -0.73 -8.86
C ALA A 633 30.54 -0.08 -9.23
N ALA A 634 31.64 -0.46 -8.55
CA ALA A 634 32.98 0.04 -8.83
C ALA A 634 33.57 -0.40 -10.18
N LYS A 635 32.96 -1.39 -10.86
CA LYS A 635 33.40 -1.86 -12.18
C LYS A 635 32.95 -0.94 -13.32
N PHE A 636 31.90 -0.15 -13.11
CA PHE A 636 31.38 0.76 -14.13
C PHE A 636 32.29 1.99 -14.28
N PRO A 637 32.38 2.55 -15.50
CA PRO A 637 33.29 3.67 -15.77
C PRO A 637 32.92 4.91 -14.97
N LEU A 638 33.96 5.64 -14.54
CA LEU A 638 33.79 6.99 -14.01
C LEU A 638 33.38 7.93 -15.14
N ILE A 639 32.27 8.65 -14.96
CA ILE A 639 31.83 9.66 -15.94
C ILE A 639 32.58 10.96 -15.66
N GLN A 640 33.17 11.52 -16.71
CA GLN A 640 33.86 12.81 -16.68
C GLN A 640 32.90 13.94 -17.13
N PRO A 641 33.14 15.18 -16.69
CA PRO A 641 32.49 16.36 -17.24
C PRO A 641 32.60 16.44 -18.77
N GLU A 642 31.58 16.97 -19.43
CA GLU A 642 31.64 17.33 -20.84
C GLU A 642 32.79 18.33 -21.06
N LYS A 643 33.59 18.10 -22.11
CA LYS A 643 34.62 19.05 -22.54
C LYS A 643 33.90 20.29 -23.06
N ARG A 644 34.08 21.41 -22.35
CA ARG A 644 33.52 22.72 -22.72
C ARG A 644 34.09 23.25 -24.02
#